data_AF-A0A1L7WS18-F1
#
_entry.id   AF-A0A1L7WS18-F1
#
_cell.length_a   1.000
_cell.length_b   1.000
_cell.length_c   1.000
_cell.angle_alpha   90.00
_cell.angle_beta   90.00
_cell.angle_gamma   90.00
#
_symmetry.space_group_name_H-M   'P 1'
#
loop_
_entity.id
_entity.type
_entity.pdbx_description
1 polymer ?
#
loop_
_entity_poly.entity_id
_entity_poly.type
_entity_poly.pdbx_seq_one_letter_code
_entity_poly.pdbx_strand_id
1 'polypeptide(L)'
;MSSEHVLPYTGIWKYYNEPSSYHLIWTLSAAPALAVLAFFSALLAYTQTRWWILSRYLLIRSLHRFHLDDPEDSFSLWNLSQLQAIQSLIGKGGRLGTMITVSPWLGICSIVNLLIFTSLGALLPFYLTGYGATPVVRARGDTGRDTFKDDFFTSGDFTYVYFKHCWLNSTVVDPKCGGANTLLNHRPLLSVSRDVPCPFPGNVCVPSVSPIQVEHRNLLPFDFGINLEPDYKFSHRATCAPIQTEPFIDPTRKYQGEVNSSLIWFGKDPAPPEYPDPFSGGRSWFHGRFLHTKNGPNRFSDYWSGRADFDRVGADLEAPYVLDIFPSPKSPLNMELPLHPSLERLDGQVFIALLLAEHAGYFPEINDPLYAAHGFGLQNGSRIESSQSNEYVFHFPDYEATALGCFEQFQVCVDKPRASCTEWGPDYQRQINFWDHSHNVIMSDLSYATSLNDYLRDLRPESNKLISTWSHLSTSPSDVAIDQHEQWVIQVRAWMETSLLDTRATYFQLLRFDSPTLLLFNDVDYTNIEFTGFASIISALLLLCLLSFAESIQQYCRWLKPRAKKIYIYGALFCVEKVAVISSLSKTCMRALGNYRRRFLNRFQNSKGENQSSIRLETSAWRRQQPDLLFNPSDGIEI
;
A
#
# COMPACT_ATOMS: atom_id res chain seq x y z
N MET A 1 -33.06 4.10 -0.96
CA MET A 1 -32.06 4.02 -2.03
C MET A 1 -31.09 2.94 -1.64
N SER A 2 -31.07 1.82 -2.37
CA SER A 2 -30.11 0.74 -2.16
C SER A 2 -28.77 1.17 -2.72
N SER A 3 -27.74 1.22 -1.89
CA SER A 3 -26.37 1.39 -2.35
C SER A 3 -26.03 0.26 -3.32
N GLU A 4 -25.81 0.57 -4.60
CA GLU A 4 -25.23 -0.41 -5.52
C GLU A 4 -23.82 -0.73 -5.03
N HIS A 5 -23.67 -1.93 -4.48
CA HIS A 5 -22.39 -2.46 -4.00
C HIS A 5 -21.51 -2.74 -5.20
N VAL A 6 -20.38 -2.03 -5.28
CA VAL A 6 -19.38 -2.29 -6.32
C VAL A 6 -18.86 -3.71 -6.19
N LEU A 7 -19.02 -4.52 -7.24
CA LEU A 7 -18.61 -5.93 -7.23
C LEU A 7 -17.08 -6.08 -7.45
N PRO A 8 -16.33 -6.69 -6.51
CA PRO A 8 -14.91 -7.04 -6.61
C PRO A 8 -14.60 -8.09 -7.68
N TYR A 9 -13.30 -8.28 -7.94
CA TYR A 9 -12.85 -9.19 -8.99
C TYR A 9 -13.15 -10.62 -8.58
N THR A 10 -13.96 -11.29 -9.37
CA THR A 10 -14.12 -12.74 -9.29
C THR A 10 -13.41 -13.36 -10.48
N GLY A 11 -12.43 -14.23 -10.21
CA GLY A 11 -11.59 -14.80 -11.26
C GLY A 11 -10.17 -15.12 -10.82
N ILE A 12 -9.39 -15.66 -11.75
CA ILE A 12 -7.98 -16.04 -11.53
C ILE A 12 -7.09 -14.87 -11.95
N TRP A 13 -6.21 -14.43 -11.06
CA TRP A 13 -5.26 -13.35 -11.30
C TRP A 13 -3.89 -13.70 -10.74
N LYS A 14 -2.87 -12.92 -11.13
CA LYS A 14 -1.49 -13.13 -10.71
C LYS A 14 -1.15 -12.19 -9.55
N TYR A 15 -0.84 -12.72 -8.37
CA TYR A 15 -0.32 -11.98 -7.22
C TYR A 15 1.20 -11.88 -7.31
N TYR A 16 1.69 -10.70 -7.65
CA TYR A 16 3.09 -10.52 -8.03
C TYR A 16 4.06 -10.42 -6.86
N ASN A 17 3.57 -10.26 -5.62
CA ASN A 17 4.41 -10.12 -4.43
C ASN A 17 4.91 -11.48 -3.87
N GLU A 18 4.28 -12.60 -4.23
CA GLU A 18 4.70 -13.93 -3.79
C GLU A 18 5.73 -14.58 -4.74
N PRO A 19 6.51 -15.58 -4.31
CA PRO A 19 7.43 -16.29 -5.19
C PRO A 19 6.69 -17.09 -6.29
N SER A 20 7.43 -17.46 -7.35
CA SER A 20 6.90 -18.00 -8.62
C SER A 20 5.86 -19.12 -8.55
N SER A 21 5.86 -19.90 -7.47
CA SER A 21 4.97 -21.04 -7.26
C SER A 21 3.57 -20.68 -6.78
N TYR A 22 3.36 -19.52 -6.15
CA TYR A 22 2.08 -19.15 -5.50
C TYR A 22 1.35 -17.98 -6.16
N HIS A 23 1.76 -17.60 -7.37
CA HIS A 23 1.25 -16.38 -7.97
C HIS A 23 -0.22 -16.45 -8.41
N LEU A 24 -0.82 -17.61 -8.68
CA LEU A 24 -2.18 -17.62 -9.23
C LEU A 24 -3.21 -17.70 -8.10
N ILE A 25 -3.89 -16.60 -7.86
CA ILE A 25 -4.97 -16.50 -6.88
C ILE A 25 -6.30 -16.53 -7.62
N TRP A 26 -7.23 -17.35 -7.12
CA TRP A 26 -8.61 -17.40 -7.57
C TRP A 26 -9.49 -16.74 -6.51
N THR A 27 -9.96 -15.53 -6.80
CA THR A 27 -10.90 -14.80 -5.93
C THR A 27 -12.33 -15.19 -6.27
N LEU A 28 -13.09 -15.50 -5.23
CA LEU A 28 -14.51 -15.87 -5.29
C LEU A 28 -15.27 -15.05 -4.24
N SER A 29 -16.51 -14.68 -4.53
CA SER A 29 -17.41 -14.19 -3.48
C SER A 29 -17.79 -15.33 -2.52
N ALA A 30 -18.30 -14.98 -1.34
CA ALA A 30 -18.60 -15.94 -0.27
C ALA A 30 -19.44 -17.14 -0.75
N ALA A 31 -20.51 -16.91 -1.53
CA ALA A 31 -21.38 -18.00 -2.00
C ALA A 31 -20.69 -18.97 -2.99
N PRO A 32 -20.06 -18.51 -4.10
CA PRO A 32 -19.22 -19.35 -4.94
C PRO A 32 -18.05 -20.03 -4.20
N ALA A 33 -17.41 -19.35 -3.24
CA ALA A 33 -16.34 -19.92 -2.44
C ALA A 33 -16.84 -21.11 -1.61
N LEU A 34 -17.98 -20.95 -0.92
CA LEU A 34 -18.64 -22.04 -0.20
C LEU A 34 -19.02 -23.19 -1.12
N ALA A 35 -19.52 -22.91 -2.33
CA ALA A 35 -19.84 -23.95 -3.31
C ALA A 35 -18.59 -24.75 -3.75
N VAL A 36 -17.46 -24.06 -3.98
CA VAL A 36 -16.18 -24.69 -4.32
C VAL A 36 -15.64 -25.53 -3.16
N LEU A 37 -15.70 -25.02 -1.93
CA LEU A 37 -15.27 -25.74 -0.73
C LEU A 37 -16.17 -26.96 -0.44
N ALA A 38 -17.47 -26.86 -0.68
CA ALA A 38 -18.41 -27.97 -0.56
C ALA A 38 -18.14 -29.05 -1.61
N PHE A 39 -17.94 -28.66 -2.87
CA PHE A 39 -17.52 -29.58 -3.94
C PHE A 39 -16.21 -30.28 -3.59
N PHE A 40 -15.22 -29.53 -3.11
CA PHE A 40 -13.92 -30.06 -2.70
C PHE A 40 -14.06 -31.05 -1.53
N SER A 41 -14.86 -30.72 -0.52
CA SER A 41 -15.14 -31.60 0.62
C SER A 41 -15.84 -32.90 0.18
N ALA A 42 -16.80 -32.81 -0.74
CA ALA A 42 -17.47 -33.98 -1.31
C ALA A 42 -16.50 -34.86 -2.11
N LEU A 43 -15.62 -34.26 -2.92
CA LEU A 43 -14.58 -34.98 -3.65
C LEU A 43 -13.60 -35.68 -2.70
N LEU A 44 -13.23 -35.01 -1.60
CA LEU A 44 -12.32 -35.56 -0.60
C LEU A 44 -12.96 -36.74 0.15
N ALA A 45 -14.21 -36.61 0.57
CA ALA A 45 -14.99 -37.71 1.16
C ALA A 45 -15.15 -38.88 0.19
N TYR A 46 -15.44 -38.60 -1.09
CA TYR A 46 -15.49 -39.63 -2.11
C TYR A 46 -14.14 -40.34 -2.28
N THR A 47 -13.05 -39.58 -2.38
CA THR A 47 -11.69 -40.11 -2.52
C THR A 47 -11.29 -40.94 -1.30
N GLN A 48 -11.73 -40.56 -0.09
CA GLN A 48 -11.52 -41.31 1.15
C GLN A 48 -12.12 -42.72 1.07
N THR A 49 -13.33 -42.86 0.51
CA THR A 49 -13.95 -44.18 0.29
C THR A 49 -13.22 -44.99 -0.78
N ARG A 50 -12.73 -44.33 -1.84
CA ARG A 50 -11.96 -44.99 -2.91
C ARG A 50 -10.58 -45.44 -2.46
N TRP A 51 -9.92 -44.64 -1.64
CA TRP A 51 -8.65 -44.99 -1.04
C TRP A 51 -8.78 -46.20 -0.11
N TRP A 52 -9.88 -46.30 0.65
CA TRP A 52 -10.15 -47.49 1.46
C TRP A 52 -10.20 -48.77 0.62
N ILE A 53 -10.87 -48.74 -0.54
CA ILE A 53 -10.94 -49.90 -1.44
C ILE A 53 -9.54 -50.32 -1.89
N LEU A 54 -8.72 -49.35 -2.31
CA LEU A 54 -7.34 -49.58 -2.74
C LEU A 54 -6.45 -50.10 -1.60
N SER A 55 -6.49 -49.46 -0.44
CA SER A 55 -5.66 -49.82 0.70
C SER A 55 -6.02 -51.21 1.23
N ARG A 56 -7.33 -51.51 1.33
CA ARG A 56 -7.83 -52.84 1.65
C ARG A 56 -7.35 -53.88 0.64
N TYR A 57 -7.41 -53.59 -0.66
CA TYR A 57 -6.94 -54.51 -1.67
C TYR A 57 -5.45 -54.85 -1.51
N LEU A 58 -4.63 -53.82 -1.37
CA LEU A 58 -3.18 -53.98 -1.19
C LEU A 58 -2.86 -54.76 0.08
N LEU A 59 -3.61 -54.51 1.16
CA LEU A 59 -3.39 -55.12 2.46
C LEU A 59 -3.83 -56.59 2.47
N ILE A 60 -4.99 -56.93 1.89
CA ILE A 60 -5.41 -58.32 1.69
C ILE A 60 -4.37 -59.07 0.86
N ARG A 61 -3.94 -58.49 -0.27
CA ARG A 61 -2.93 -59.10 -1.14
C ARG A 61 -1.57 -59.28 -0.46
N SER A 62 -1.19 -58.37 0.44
CA SER A 62 0.06 -58.45 1.19
C SER A 62 0.00 -59.49 2.30
N LEU A 63 -1.10 -59.54 3.05
CA LEU A 63 -1.27 -60.43 4.20
C LEU A 63 -1.63 -61.87 3.81
N HIS A 64 -2.40 -62.05 2.74
CA HIS A 64 -2.98 -63.34 2.36
C HIS A 64 -2.59 -63.73 0.93
N ARG A 65 -1.29 -63.91 0.68
CA ARG A 65 -0.77 -64.27 -0.66
C ARG A 65 -1.35 -65.57 -1.26
N PHE A 66 -1.97 -66.44 -0.47
CA PHE A 66 -2.39 -67.78 -0.87
C PHE A 66 -3.87 -68.12 -0.61
N HIS A 67 -4.71 -67.16 -0.20
CA HIS A 67 -6.12 -67.45 0.05
C HIS A 67 -6.95 -67.29 -1.23
N LEU A 68 -7.61 -68.38 -1.65
CA LEU A 68 -8.61 -68.40 -2.71
C LEU A 68 -9.93 -67.92 -2.10
N ASP A 69 -10.13 -66.61 -2.05
CA ASP A 69 -11.44 -66.05 -1.72
C ASP A 69 -12.40 -66.31 -2.88
N ASP A 70 -13.57 -66.88 -2.57
CA ASP A 70 -14.68 -66.98 -3.51
C ASP A 70 -15.28 -65.57 -3.71
N PRO A 71 -15.21 -64.99 -4.92
CA PRO A 71 -15.74 -63.66 -5.19
C PRO A 71 -17.27 -63.59 -5.07
N GLU A 72 -17.99 -64.72 -5.08
CA GLU A 72 -19.44 -64.76 -4.89
C GLU A 72 -19.86 -64.78 -3.42
N ASP A 73 -18.93 -64.98 -2.48
CA ASP A 73 -19.27 -64.94 -1.06
C ASP A 73 -19.57 -63.50 -0.61
N SER A 74 -20.80 -63.28 -0.16
CA SER A 74 -21.23 -62.04 0.48
C SER A 74 -20.39 -61.63 1.70
N PHE A 75 -19.71 -62.59 2.34
CA PHE A 75 -18.78 -62.36 3.44
C PHE A 75 -17.33 -62.16 3.01
N SER A 76 -17.06 -62.10 1.70
CA SER A 76 -15.72 -61.89 1.18
C SER A 76 -15.08 -60.63 1.80
N LEU A 77 -13.80 -60.73 2.15
CA LEU A 77 -13.00 -59.60 2.62
C LEU A 77 -12.97 -58.45 1.59
N TRP A 78 -13.26 -58.74 0.32
CA TRP A 78 -13.43 -57.77 -0.76
C TRP A 78 -14.67 -56.87 -0.60
N ASN A 79 -15.65 -57.26 0.20
CA ASN A 79 -16.87 -56.48 0.47
C ASN A 79 -16.89 -55.83 1.86
N LEU A 80 -15.82 -56.00 2.65
CA LEU A 80 -15.72 -55.48 4.00
C LEU A 80 -15.79 -53.94 4.04
N SER A 81 -16.86 -53.40 4.61
CA SER A 81 -17.00 -51.96 4.77
C SER A 81 -16.02 -51.40 5.80
N GLN A 82 -15.71 -50.12 5.69
CA GLN A 82 -14.77 -49.44 6.59
C GLN A 82 -15.23 -49.53 8.06
N LEU A 83 -16.53 -49.37 8.31
CA LEU A 83 -17.14 -49.47 9.64
C LEU A 83 -17.04 -50.90 10.20
N GLN A 84 -17.30 -51.92 9.37
CA GLN A 84 -17.17 -53.33 9.79
C GLN A 84 -15.72 -53.67 10.19
N ALA A 85 -14.73 -53.17 9.44
CA ALA A 85 -13.31 -53.35 9.78
C ALA A 85 -12.94 -52.72 11.14
N ILE A 86 -13.55 -51.56 11.48
CA ILE A 86 -13.35 -50.91 12.78
C ILE A 86 -14.05 -51.70 13.90
N GLN A 87 -15.29 -52.12 13.65
CA GLN A 87 -16.06 -52.92 14.62
C GLN A 87 -15.38 -54.25 14.95
N SER A 88 -14.74 -54.89 13.97
CA SER A 88 -13.96 -56.11 14.20
C SER A 88 -12.72 -55.85 15.06
N LEU A 89 -12.07 -54.69 14.92
CA LEU A 89 -10.92 -54.32 15.75
C LEU A 89 -11.31 -54.06 17.21
N ILE A 90 -12.46 -53.45 17.45
CA ILE A 90 -12.95 -53.09 18.81
C ILE A 90 -13.49 -54.31 19.58
N GLY A 91 -13.60 -55.48 18.94
CA GLY A 91 -14.13 -56.70 19.58
C GLY A 91 -15.64 -56.66 19.83
N LYS A 92 -16.35 -55.64 19.33
CA LYS A 92 -17.81 -55.53 19.39
C LYS A 92 -18.53 -56.17 18.20
N GLY A 93 -17.77 -56.64 17.19
CA GLY A 93 -18.29 -57.50 16.15
C GLY A 93 -18.65 -58.86 16.73
N GLY A 94 -19.84 -58.97 17.33
CA GLY A 94 -20.44 -60.27 17.64
C GLY A 94 -20.36 -61.15 16.40
N ARG A 95 -19.91 -62.40 16.60
CA ARG A 95 -19.75 -63.45 15.56
C ARG A 95 -20.69 -63.18 14.39
N LEU A 96 -20.16 -62.58 13.33
CA LEU A 96 -20.94 -62.14 12.19
C LEU A 96 -21.28 -63.36 11.33
N GLY A 97 -22.09 -64.28 11.87
CA GLY A 97 -22.64 -65.46 11.18
C GLY A 97 -21.68 -66.54 10.68
N THR A 98 -20.42 -66.22 10.35
CA THR A 98 -19.51 -67.11 9.61
C THR A 98 -18.06 -66.93 10.08
N MET A 99 -17.26 -68.00 9.99
CA MET A 99 -15.92 -68.17 10.61
C MET A 99 -14.78 -67.31 10.04
N ILE A 100 -15.05 -66.15 9.43
CA ILE A 100 -13.99 -65.34 8.81
C ILE A 100 -13.39 -64.41 9.86
N THR A 101 -12.18 -64.72 10.32
CA THR A 101 -11.40 -63.86 11.21
C THR A 101 -10.85 -62.66 10.44
N VAL A 102 -11.50 -61.50 10.58
CA VAL A 102 -11.01 -60.25 10.00
C VAL A 102 -9.69 -59.85 10.66
N SER A 103 -8.65 -59.64 9.87
CA SER A 103 -7.34 -59.21 10.37
C SER A 103 -7.43 -57.85 11.07
N PRO A 104 -6.85 -57.67 12.28
CA PRO A 104 -6.87 -56.38 12.98
C PRO A 104 -6.19 -55.25 12.19
N TRP A 105 -5.26 -55.58 11.30
CA TRP A 105 -4.59 -54.61 10.42
C TRP A 105 -5.55 -53.90 9.48
N LEU A 106 -6.66 -54.54 9.07
CA LEU A 106 -7.71 -53.88 8.26
C LEU A 106 -8.41 -52.80 9.08
N GLY A 107 -8.71 -53.07 10.35
CA GLY A 107 -9.30 -52.07 11.25
C GLY A 107 -8.35 -50.91 11.54
N ILE A 108 -7.06 -51.18 11.77
CA ILE A 108 -6.05 -50.12 11.96
C ILE A 108 -5.93 -49.26 10.70
N CYS A 109 -5.81 -49.88 9.52
CA CYS A 109 -5.73 -49.17 8.24
C CYS A 109 -6.98 -48.31 7.99
N SER A 110 -8.16 -48.81 8.38
CA SER A 110 -9.43 -48.10 8.31
C SER A 110 -9.47 -46.84 9.18
N ILE A 111 -9.00 -46.93 10.43
CA ILE A 111 -8.88 -45.78 11.35
C ILE A 111 -7.86 -44.76 10.80
N VAL A 112 -6.69 -45.24 10.35
CA VAL A 112 -5.66 -44.37 9.76
C VAL A 112 -6.19 -43.63 8.53
N ASN A 113 -6.92 -44.32 7.64
CA ASN A 113 -7.57 -43.68 6.50
C ASN A 113 -8.54 -42.57 6.94
N LEU A 114 -9.40 -42.85 7.92
CA LEU A 114 -10.34 -41.86 8.45
C LEU A 114 -9.61 -40.64 9.02
N LEU A 115 -8.57 -40.86 9.84
CA LEU A 115 -7.79 -39.79 10.45
C LEU A 115 -7.08 -38.93 9.41
N ILE A 116 -6.41 -39.55 8.43
CA ILE A 116 -5.70 -38.83 7.36
C ILE A 116 -6.67 -37.95 6.58
N PHE A 117 -7.80 -38.48 6.10
CA PHE A 117 -8.72 -37.68 5.30
C PHE A 117 -9.50 -36.65 6.12
N THR A 118 -9.77 -36.92 7.40
CA THR A 118 -10.36 -35.90 8.28
C THR A 118 -9.39 -34.74 8.50
N SER A 119 -8.11 -35.04 8.78
CA SER A 119 -7.06 -34.02 8.90
C SER A 119 -6.85 -33.24 7.60
N LEU A 120 -6.80 -33.93 6.45
CA LEU A 120 -6.71 -33.28 5.13
C LEU A 120 -7.93 -32.41 4.83
N GLY A 121 -9.13 -32.83 5.23
CA GLY A 121 -10.35 -32.05 5.08
C GLY A 121 -10.34 -30.73 5.84
N ALA A 122 -9.60 -30.64 6.96
CA ALA A 122 -9.42 -29.39 7.71
C ALA A 122 -8.21 -28.57 7.22
N LEU A 123 -7.07 -29.25 6.99
CA LEU A 123 -5.80 -28.58 6.66
C LEU A 123 -5.76 -28.06 5.21
N LEU A 124 -6.36 -28.78 4.25
CA LEU A 124 -6.28 -28.36 2.84
C LEU A 124 -7.07 -27.09 2.55
N PRO A 125 -8.33 -26.90 3.02
CA PRO A 125 -9.02 -25.62 2.86
C PRO A 125 -8.23 -24.47 3.47
N PHE A 126 -7.70 -24.66 4.68
CA PHE A 126 -6.90 -23.65 5.37
C PHE A 126 -5.62 -23.30 4.62
N TYR A 127 -4.90 -24.30 4.10
CA TYR A 127 -3.71 -24.08 3.27
C TYR A 127 -4.05 -23.38 1.94
N LEU A 128 -5.16 -23.78 1.31
CA LEU A 128 -5.62 -23.24 0.04
C LEU A 128 -6.09 -21.78 0.14
N THR A 129 -6.66 -21.38 1.27
CA THR A 129 -7.03 -19.98 1.52
C THR A 129 -5.86 -19.10 1.94
N GLY A 130 -4.69 -19.69 2.19
CA GLY A 130 -3.50 -19.02 2.72
C GLY A 130 -3.54 -18.86 4.24
N TYR A 131 -2.36 -18.84 4.87
CA TYR A 131 -2.17 -18.72 6.34
C TYR A 131 -2.46 -17.32 6.89
N GLY A 132 -3.04 -16.43 6.09
CA GLY A 132 -3.35 -15.05 6.43
C GLY A 132 -4.28 -14.52 5.36
N ALA A 133 -5.12 -13.56 5.72
CA ALA A 133 -6.01 -12.85 4.82
C ALA A 133 -5.22 -12.33 3.61
N THR A 134 -5.16 -13.12 2.54
CA THR A 134 -4.56 -12.66 1.29
C THR A 134 -5.45 -11.52 0.80
N PRO A 135 -4.87 -10.36 0.45
CA PRO A 135 -5.66 -9.22 0.04
C PRO A 135 -6.51 -9.57 -1.17
N VAL A 136 -7.79 -9.22 -1.12
CA VAL A 136 -8.77 -9.35 -2.19
C VAL A 136 -8.45 -8.32 -3.27
N VAL A 137 -8.77 -8.63 -4.52
CA VAL A 137 -8.52 -7.74 -5.66
C VAL A 137 -9.81 -7.15 -6.18
N ARG A 138 -9.80 -5.85 -6.47
CA ARG A 138 -10.98 -5.17 -7.05
C ARG A 138 -11.04 -5.42 -8.55
N ALA A 139 -12.22 -5.75 -9.06
CA ALA A 139 -12.42 -5.92 -10.50
C ALA A 139 -12.50 -4.56 -11.15
N ARG A 140 -11.89 -4.50 -12.33
CA ARG A 140 -12.27 -3.56 -13.37
C ARG A 140 -13.76 -3.77 -13.70
N GLY A 141 -14.57 -2.72 -13.54
CA GLY A 141 -15.79 -2.61 -14.34
C GLY A 141 -17.05 -2.09 -13.66
N ASP A 142 -17.06 -1.80 -12.36
CA ASP A 142 -18.27 -1.20 -11.79
C ASP A 142 -18.19 0.32 -11.83
N THR A 143 -18.84 0.90 -12.84
CA THR A 143 -19.02 2.34 -13.03
C THR A 143 -19.95 2.97 -11.99
N GLY A 144 -20.24 2.28 -10.87
CA GLY A 144 -20.99 2.79 -9.73
C GLY A 144 -20.37 4.07 -9.20
N ARG A 145 -20.86 5.20 -9.74
CA ARG A 145 -20.32 6.55 -9.62
C ARG A 145 -20.80 7.24 -8.34
N ASP A 146 -21.66 6.61 -7.54
CA ASP A 146 -22.71 7.36 -6.85
C ASP A 146 -22.87 7.14 -5.33
N THR A 147 -21.86 6.67 -4.58
CA THR A 147 -22.01 6.60 -3.09
C THR A 147 -20.83 7.09 -2.25
N PHE A 148 -19.70 7.44 -2.86
CA PHE A 148 -18.57 8.05 -2.14
C PHE A 148 -18.33 9.52 -2.54
N LYS A 149 -19.25 10.10 -3.32
CA LYS A 149 -19.14 11.46 -3.82
C LYS A 149 -19.59 12.54 -2.84
N ASP A 150 -20.34 12.18 -1.80
CA ASP A 150 -21.05 13.18 -0.99
C ASP A 150 -20.39 13.45 0.38
N ASP A 151 -19.52 12.57 0.88
CA ASP A 151 -18.66 12.88 2.02
C ASP A 151 -17.24 13.14 1.52
N PHE A 152 -16.97 14.40 1.19
CA PHE A 152 -15.67 14.99 0.83
C PHE A 152 -14.63 14.86 1.97
N PHE A 153 -14.39 13.66 2.50
CA PHE A 153 -13.12 13.44 3.19
C PHE A 153 -12.04 13.51 2.13
N THR A 154 -11.24 14.58 2.18
CA THR A 154 -9.99 14.60 1.43
C THR A 154 -9.20 13.34 1.83
N SER A 155 -8.54 12.68 0.89
CA SER A 155 -7.72 11.48 1.18
C SER A 155 -6.82 11.71 2.39
N GLY A 156 -6.32 12.94 2.54
CA GLY A 156 -5.50 13.38 3.67
C GLY A 156 -6.19 13.27 5.03
N ASP A 157 -7.49 13.60 5.16
CA ASP A 157 -8.21 13.49 6.44
C ASP A 157 -8.34 12.05 6.90
N PHE A 158 -8.77 11.17 5.99
CA PHE A 158 -8.93 9.75 6.27
C PHE A 158 -7.60 9.11 6.65
N THR A 159 -6.57 9.40 5.85
CA THR A 159 -5.22 8.90 6.05
C THR A 159 -4.65 9.36 7.39
N TYR A 160 -4.88 10.61 7.75
CA TYR A 160 -4.42 11.18 9.00
C TYR A 160 -5.09 10.52 10.21
N VAL A 161 -6.41 10.34 10.18
CA VAL A 161 -7.17 9.64 11.23
C VAL A 161 -6.70 8.20 11.35
N TYR A 162 -6.45 7.52 10.22
CA TYR A 162 -5.91 6.17 10.23
C TYR A 162 -4.50 6.12 10.82
N PHE A 163 -3.62 7.02 10.40
CA PHE A 163 -2.27 7.12 10.94
C PHE A 163 -2.30 7.29 12.45
N LYS A 164 -3.14 8.19 12.94
CA LYS A 164 -3.36 8.48 14.37
C LYS A 164 -3.79 7.25 15.16
N HIS A 165 -4.87 6.61 14.76
CA HIS A 165 -5.52 5.58 15.58
C HIS A 165 -4.92 4.19 15.37
N CYS A 166 -4.31 3.94 14.20
CA CYS A 166 -3.95 2.58 13.79
C CYS A 166 -2.47 2.41 13.49
N TRP A 167 -1.76 3.47 13.08
CA TRP A 167 -0.38 3.35 12.59
C TRP A 167 0.68 3.80 13.61
N LEU A 168 0.43 4.90 14.34
CA LEU A 168 1.41 5.50 15.25
C LEU A 168 1.77 4.55 16.39
N ASN A 169 0.78 3.84 16.97
CA ASN A 169 0.92 2.98 18.14
C ASN A 169 0.82 1.47 17.82
N SER A 170 1.16 1.05 16.59
CA SER A 170 0.84 -0.27 16.02
C SER A 170 1.54 -1.49 16.66
N THR A 171 1.96 -1.46 17.93
CA THR A 171 2.33 -2.70 18.64
C THR A 171 1.11 -3.56 18.96
N VAL A 172 -0.09 -2.95 19.00
CA VAL A 172 -1.38 -3.63 19.20
C VAL A 172 -2.38 -3.11 18.16
N VAL A 173 -3.01 -4.01 17.42
CA VAL A 173 -4.10 -3.66 16.49
C VAL A 173 -5.29 -3.21 17.32
N ASP A 174 -5.58 -1.90 17.35
CA ASP A 174 -6.77 -1.38 18.02
C ASP A 174 -8.02 -1.93 17.29
N PRO A 175 -8.96 -2.61 17.97
CA PRO A 175 -10.22 -3.05 17.37
C PRO A 175 -11.02 -1.91 16.72
N LYS A 176 -10.80 -0.64 17.11
CA LYS A 176 -11.38 0.54 16.47
C LYS A 176 -10.88 0.78 15.04
N CYS A 177 -9.81 0.12 14.63
CA CYS A 177 -9.33 0.16 13.25
C CYS A 177 -10.23 -0.61 12.27
N GLY A 178 -11.22 -1.38 12.78
CA GLY A 178 -12.43 -1.86 12.10
C GLY A 178 -12.31 -2.06 10.58
N GLY A 179 -12.65 -1.02 9.80
CA GLY A 179 -12.65 -1.01 8.33
C GLY A 179 -11.41 -0.40 7.66
N ALA A 180 -10.49 0.21 8.40
CA ALA A 180 -9.23 0.70 7.86
C ALA A 180 -8.13 -0.39 7.79
N ASN A 181 -8.41 -1.56 8.37
CA ASN A 181 -7.71 -2.83 8.12
C ASN A 181 -7.81 -3.32 6.65
N THR A 182 -8.57 -2.61 5.81
CA THR A 182 -8.68 -2.87 4.38
C THR A 182 -7.50 -2.33 3.57
N LEU A 183 -6.82 -1.28 4.07
CA LEU A 183 -5.51 -0.87 3.58
C LEU A 183 -4.49 -1.94 3.98
N LEU A 184 -3.62 -2.33 3.03
CA LEU A 184 -2.62 -3.38 3.25
C LEU A 184 -1.85 -3.16 4.56
N ASN A 185 -1.93 -4.13 5.47
CA ASN A 185 -1.24 -4.14 6.77
C ASN A 185 0.30 -4.14 6.69
N HIS A 186 0.87 -4.08 5.48
CA HIS A 186 2.31 -3.96 5.32
C HIS A 186 2.73 -2.50 5.56
N ARG A 187 3.47 -2.30 6.66
CA ARG A 187 4.20 -1.06 6.97
C ARG A 187 5.63 -1.19 6.44
N PRO A 188 5.98 -0.51 5.34
CA PRO A 188 7.34 -0.55 4.84
C PRO A 188 8.29 0.00 5.89
N LEU A 189 9.51 -0.54 5.92
CA LEU A 189 10.52 -0.08 6.86
C LEU A 189 10.85 1.38 6.56
N LEU A 190 10.71 2.23 7.58
CA LEU A 190 11.22 3.59 7.56
C LEU A 190 12.51 3.64 8.36
N SER A 191 13.61 3.97 7.68
CA SER A 191 14.90 4.18 8.32
C SER A 191 15.09 5.66 8.68
N VAL A 192 15.67 5.92 9.85
CA VAL A 192 15.98 7.28 10.32
C VAL A 192 17.47 7.31 10.68
N SER A 193 18.22 8.22 10.05
CA SER A 193 19.65 8.45 10.31
C SER A 193 19.87 9.88 10.80
N ARG A 194 20.84 10.07 11.70
CA ARG A 194 21.21 11.39 12.29
C ARG A 194 22.62 11.84 11.93
N ASP A 195 23.43 10.94 11.39
CA ASP A 195 24.81 11.20 11.02
C ASP A 195 24.86 11.74 9.58
N VAL A 196 24.06 12.77 9.31
CA VAL A 196 23.94 13.39 7.99
C VAL A 196 24.27 14.89 8.09
N PRO A 197 25.05 15.43 7.11
CA PRO A 197 25.38 16.85 7.10
C PRO A 197 24.14 17.70 6.79
N CYS A 198 24.24 19.00 7.07
CA CYS A 198 23.22 19.98 6.66
C CYS A 198 22.95 19.82 5.14
N PRO A 199 21.69 19.64 4.72
CA PRO A 199 21.37 19.43 3.31
C PRO A 199 21.52 20.71 2.47
N PHE A 200 21.73 21.85 3.11
CA PHE A 200 21.82 23.16 2.44
C PHE A 200 23.26 23.69 2.44
N PRO A 201 23.68 24.41 1.39
CA PRO A 201 24.98 25.06 1.36
C PRO A 201 25.07 26.19 2.40
N GLY A 202 26.24 26.32 3.04
CA GLY A 202 26.54 27.39 3.99
C GLY A 202 26.02 27.11 5.41
N ASN A 203 25.99 28.16 6.23
CA ASN A 203 25.58 28.09 7.65
C ASN A 203 24.09 28.41 7.81
N VAL A 204 23.24 27.64 7.14
CA VAL A 204 21.77 27.84 7.16
C VAL A 204 21.09 27.00 8.23
N CYS A 205 21.58 25.78 8.49
CA CYS A 205 21.04 24.93 9.54
C CYS A 205 21.31 25.52 10.93
N VAL A 206 20.42 25.27 11.90
CA VAL A 206 20.62 25.66 13.30
C VAL A 206 21.87 24.95 13.84
N PRO A 207 22.83 25.67 14.44
CA PRO A 207 24.03 25.04 15.00
C PRO A 207 23.65 24.10 16.14
N SER A 208 24.46 23.06 16.35
CA SER A 208 24.29 22.06 17.43
C SER A 208 23.07 21.14 17.29
N VAL A 209 22.25 21.30 16.26
CA VAL A 209 21.16 20.36 15.95
C VAL A 209 21.56 19.51 14.75
N SER A 210 21.67 18.20 14.97
CA SER A 210 21.95 17.26 13.88
C SER A 210 20.73 17.15 12.94
N PRO A 211 20.92 17.33 11.62
CA PRO A 211 19.91 16.99 10.64
C PRO A 211 19.51 15.52 10.73
N ILE A 212 18.32 15.19 10.21
CA ILE A 212 17.88 13.80 10.06
C ILE A 212 17.69 13.46 8.59
N GLN A 213 17.86 12.19 8.29
CA GLN A 213 17.46 11.60 7.03
C GLN A 213 16.43 10.50 7.31
N VAL A 214 15.24 10.66 6.74
CA VAL A 214 14.19 9.65 6.75
C VAL A 214 14.12 9.01 5.37
N GLU A 215 14.12 7.68 5.33
CA GLU A 215 14.22 6.96 4.06
C GLU A 215 13.39 5.67 4.07
N HIS A 216 12.54 5.55 3.04
CA HIS A 216 11.95 4.30 2.60
C HIS A 216 12.79 3.72 1.47
N ARG A 217 13.30 2.51 1.66
CA ARG A 217 14.10 1.78 0.66
C ARG A 217 13.30 0.68 0.02
N ASN A 218 13.47 0.53 -1.29
CA ASN A 218 12.97 -0.61 -2.05
C ASN A 218 11.45 -0.82 -1.94
N LEU A 219 10.68 0.26 -1.87
CA LEU A 219 9.22 0.23 -1.95
C LEU A 219 8.79 -0.44 -3.24
N LEU A 220 7.91 -1.42 -3.12
CA LEU A 220 7.32 -2.15 -4.23
C LEU A 220 5.96 -1.52 -4.58
N PRO A 221 5.43 -1.75 -5.79
CA PRO A 221 4.05 -1.38 -6.13
C PRO A 221 3.03 -1.86 -5.09
N PHE A 222 3.28 -3.05 -4.55
CA PHE A 222 2.49 -3.64 -3.49
C PHE A 222 2.41 -2.75 -2.25
N ASP A 223 3.49 -2.04 -1.91
CA ASP A 223 3.52 -1.10 -0.79
C ASP A 223 2.66 0.14 -1.04
N PHE A 224 2.10 0.31 -2.23
CA PHE A 224 1.14 1.34 -2.58
C PHE A 224 -0.28 0.81 -2.79
N GLY A 225 -0.52 -0.49 -2.51
CA GLY A 225 -1.82 -1.13 -2.80
C GLY A 225 -1.95 -1.61 -4.25
N ILE A 226 -0.86 -1.60 -5.02
CA ILE A 226 -0.89 -1.84 -6.46
C ILE A 226 -0.32 -3.23 -6.76
N ASN A 227 -1.11 -4.13 -7.36
CA ASN A 227 -0.64 -5.44 -7.78
C ASN A 227 -0.02 -5.39 -9.19
N LEU A 228 1.23 -4.93 -9.25
CA LEU A 228 2.05 -4.94 -10.47
C LEU A 228 3.28 -5.83 -10.28
N GLU A 229 3.84 -6.30 -11.40
CA GLU A 229 5.08 -7.07 -11.40
C GLU A 229 6.21 -6.22 -10.78
N PRO A 230 6.91 -6.70 -9.74
CA PRO A 230 7.89 -5.92 -8.97
C PRO A 230 9.22 -5.80 -9.72
N ASP A 231 9.18 -5.59 -11.03
CA ASP A 231 10.39 -5.38 -11.81
C ASP A 231 11.08 -4.05 -11.44
N TYR A 232 10.38 -3.19 -10.68
CA TYR A 232 10.88 -1.94 -10.16
C TYR A 232 10.68 -1.81 -8.64
N LYS A 233 11.61 -1.09 -8.04
CA LYS A 233 11.67 -0.69 -6.64
C LYS A 233 11.84 0.82 -6.59
N PHE A 234 11.09 1.45 -5.71
CA PHE A 234 11.12 2.88 -5.48
C PHE A 234 11.76 3.16 -4.13
N SER A 235 12.67 4.12 -4.07
CA SER A 235 13.22 4.59 -2.81
C SER A 235 12.98 6.08 -2.71
N HIS A 236 12.51 6.50 -1.54
CA HIS A 236 12.17 7.87 -1.22
C HIS A 236 12.91 8.27 0.05
N ARG A 237 13.65 9.37 -0.04
CA ARG A 237 14.50 9.91 1.02
C ARG A 237 14.21 11.38 1.19
N ALA A 238 14.00 11.83 2.43
CA ALA A 238 13.99 13.23 2.79
C ALA A 238 15.06 13.50 3.85
N THR A 239 15.91 14.49 3.60
CA THR A 239 16.89 14.99 4.58
C THR A 239 16.41 16.34 5.08
N CYS A 240 16.09 16.44 6.36
CA CYS A 240 15.49 17.61 6.97
C CYS A 240 16.36 18.16 8.10
N ALA A 241 16.40 19.48 8.23
CA ALA A 241 17.10 20.18 9.30
C ALA A 241 16.33 21.43 9.70
N PRO A 242 16.27 21.77 11.01
CA PRO A 242 15.87 23.10 11.43
C PRO A 242 16.80 24.13 10.82
N ILE A 243 16.24 25.19 10.22
CA ILE A 243 17.01 26.25 9.58
C ILE A 243 16.88 27.56 10.37
N GLN A 244 17.96 28.32 10.38
CA GLN A 244 17.97 29.66 10.95
C GLN A 244 17.08 30.57 10.11
N THR A 245 16.08 31.19 10.73
CA THR A 245 15.17 32.12 10.04
C THR A 245 15.81 33.50 9.87
N GLU A 246 16.73 33.90 10.74
CA GLU A 246 17.36 35.22 10.78
C GLU A 246 17.98 35.72 9.46
N PRO A 247 18.67 34.90 8.65
CA PRO A 247 19.17 35.32 7.34
C PRO A 247 18.08 35.68 6.33
N PHE A 248 16.86 35.20 6.55
CA PHE A 248 15.71 35.35 5.66
C PHE A 248 14.74 36.44 6.11
N ILE A 249 15.00 37.11 7.24
CA ILE A 249 14.15 38.19 7.73
C ILE A 249 14.55 39.51 7.06
N ASP A 250 13.58 40.15 6.41
CA ASP A 250 13.64 41.53 5.96
C ASP A 250 12.84 42.42 6.95
N PRO A 251 13.52 43.11 7.89
CA PRO A 251 12.86 43.97 8.86
C PRO A 251 12.43 45.32 8.27
N THR A 252 12.83 45.64 7.03
CA THR A 252 12.49 46.92 6.39
C THR A 252 11.09 46.89 5.79
N ARG A 253 10.59 45.69 5.47
CA ARG A 253 9.25 45.46 4.95
C ARG A 253 8.27 45.25 6.09
N LYS A 254 7.32 46.16 6.20
CA LYS A 254 6.30 46.17 7.25
C LYS A 254 4.95 45.77 6.70
N TYR A 255 4.22 44.97 7.46
CA TYR A 255 2.83 44.66 7.22
C TYR A 255 1.96 45.87 7.58
N GLN A 256 1.26 46.46 6.60
CA GLN A 256 0.20 47.47 6.80
C GLN A 256 0.54 48.64 7.75
N GLY A 257 1.81 49.07 7.80
CA GLY A 257 2.26 50.15 8.69
C GLY A 257 2.54 49.73 10.15
N GLU A 258 2.45 48.43 10.47
CA GLU A 258 2.82 47.90 11.79
C GLU A 258 4.32 48.11 12.03
N VAL A 259 4.65 48.85 13.09
CA VAL A 259 6.03 49.30 13.37
C VAL A 259 6.98 48.14 13.65
N ASN A 260 6.47 47.02 14.18
CA ASN A 260 7.25 45.87 14.64
C ASN A 260 7.16 44.63 13.75
N SER A 261 6.45 44.71 12.62
CA SER A 261 6.32 43.60 11.68
C SER A 261 7.60 43.40 10.84
N SER A 262 7.75 42.21 10.28
CA SER A 262 8.82 41.87 9.34
C SER A 262 8.34 40.90 8.27
N LEU A 263 9.11 40.71 7.21
CA LEU A 263 8.87 39.67 6.21
C LEU A 263 9.92 38.57 6.36
N ILE A 264 9.49 37.31 6.46
CA ILE A 264 10.39 36.17 6.23
C ILE A 264 10.33 35.76 4.76
N TRP A 265 11.48 35.67 4.08
CA TRP A 265 11.60 35.49 2.63
C TRP A 265 12.67 34.45 2.26
N PHE A 266 12.23 33.35 1.65
CA PHE A 266 13.07 32.24 1.21
C PHE A 266 13.38 32.26 -0.31
N GLY A 267 13.04 33.33 -1.03
CA GLY A 267 13.34 33.48 -2.45
C GLY A 267 14.73 34.09 -2.73
N LYS A 268 15.19 33.98 -3.97
CA LYS A 268 16.51 34.47 -4.43
C LYS A 268 16.67 35.99 -4.33
N ASP A 269 15.71 36.71 -4.89
CA ASP A 269 15.73 38.17 -4.93
C ASP A 269 14.66 38.71 -3.97
N PRO A 270 14.95 39.77 -3.21
CA PRO A 270 13.93 40.41 -2.39
C PRO A 270 12.78 40.83 -3.31
N ALA A 271 11.54 40.39 -3.01
CA ALA A 271 10.37 40.61 -3.87
C ALA A 271 10.35 42.05 -4.41
N PRO A 272 10.27 42.30 -5.73
CA PRO A 272 10.41 43.65 -6.27
C PRO A 272 9.46 44.63 -5.57
N PRO A 273 9.90 45.84 -5.19
CA PRO A 273 9.09 46.80 -4.44
C PRO A 273 7.83 47.24 -5.19
N GLU A 274 7.78 47.02 -6.52
CA GLU A 274 6.64 47.32 -7.39
C GLU A 274 5.55 46.25 -7.40
N TYR A 275 5.71 45.09 -6.74
CA TYR A 275 4.59 44.16 -6.63
C TYR A 275 3.53 44.77 -5.71
N PRO A 276 2.33 45.09 -6.22
CA PRO A 276 1.26 45.61 -5.40
C PRO A 276 1.03 44.64 -4.25
N ASP A 277 0.85 45.19 -3.05
CA ASP A 277 0.64 44.46 -1.80
C ASP A 277 -0.15 43.16 -2.08
N PRO A 278 0.48 41.97 -1.98
CA PRO A 278 -0.14 40.70 -2.34
C PRO A 278 -1.39 40.38 -1.49
N PHE A 279 -1.68 41.19 -0.46
CA PHE A 279 -2.92 41.11 0.31
C PHE A 279 -4.11 41.83 -0.31
N SER A 280 -3.92 42.73 -1.28
CA SER A 280 -5.03 43.38 -1.98
C SER A 280 -5.85 42.42 -2.87
N GLY A 281 -5.29 41.24 -3.19
CA GLY A 281 -5.95 40.19 -3.98
C GLY A 281 -6.10 38.83 -3.29
N GLY A 282 -5.68 38.67 -2.03
CA GLY A 282 -5.80 37.42 -1.28
C GLY A 282 -4.79 36.33 -1.69
N ARG A 283 -3.77 36.14 -0.85
CA ARG A 283 -2.93 34.94 -0.67
C ARG A 283 -1.95 34.53 -1.81
N SER A 284 -0.66 34.46 -1.44
CA SER A 284 0.24 33.30 -1.63
C SER A 284 1.20 33.16 -2.84
N TRP A 285 1.64 34.24 -3.48
CA TRP A 285 2.55 34.11 -4.65
C TRP A 285 4.05 34.15 -4.35
N PHE A 286 4.44 34.24 -3.08
CA PHE A 286 5.82 34.54 -2.71
C PHE A 286 6.30 33.51 -1.67
N HIS A 287 7.58 33.11 -1.74
CA HIS A 287 8.21 32.13 -0.85
C HIS A 287 8.47 32.70 0.54
N GLY A 288 7.43 33.12 1.24
CA GLY A 288 7.57 33.78 2.52
C GLY A 288 6.25 34.12 3.20
N ARG A 289 6.34 34.75 4.36
CA ARG A 289 5.18 35.22 5.13
C ARG A 289 5.52 36.53 5.85
N PHE A 290 4.52 37.40 5.97
CA PHE A 290 4.64 38.54 6.87
C PHE A 290 4.40 38.07 8.30
N LEU A 291 5.25 38.57 9.19
CA LEU A 291 5.23 38.34 10.61
C LEU A 291 4.77 39.62 11.31
N HIS A 292 4.03 39.46 12.40
CA HIS A 292 3.58 40.56 13.26
C HIS A 292 4.72 41.15 14.09
N THR A 293 5.79 40.38 14.26
CA THR A 293 7.00 40.76 14.98
C THR A 293 8.24 40.71 14.09
N LYS A 294 9.40 40.96 14.69
CA LYS A 294 10.73 40.72 14.10
C LYS A 294 11.27 39.32 14.39
N ASN A 295 10.40 38.39 14.80
CA ASN A 295 10.72 37.00 15.10
C ASN A 295 11.83 36.80 16.14
N GLY A 296 11.88 37.64 17.19
CA GLY A 296 12.89 37.54 18.24
C GLY A 296 12.65 36.37 19.20
N PRO A 297 13.64 35.96 20.02
CA PRO A 297 14.90 36.66 20.26
C PRO A 297 15.95 36.44 19.15
N ASN A 298 16.43 37.50 18.51
CA ASN A 298 17.45 37.48 17.45
C ASN A 298 18.16 38.84 17.32
N ARG A 299 19.03 39.04 16.33
CA ARG A 299 19.75 40.32 16.13
C ARG A 299 18.85 41.56 15.92
N PHE A 300 17.58 41.37 15.57
CA PHE A 300 16.62 42.43 15.26
C PHE A 300 15.70 42.77 16.44
N SER A 301 15.58 41.88 17.44
CA SER A 301 14.71 42.04 18.60
C SER A 301 15.08 41.05 19.71
N ASP A 302 15.20 41.53 20.95
CA ASP A 302 15.40 40.69 22.15
C ASP A 302 14.08 40.14 22.72
N TYR A 303 12.94 40.54 22.16
CA TYR A 303 11.61 40.13 22.61
C TYR A 303 11.24 38.73 22.10
N TRP A 304 10.71 37.88 22.99
CA TRP A 304 10.14 36.56 22.69
C TRP A 304 8.86 36.69 21.87
N SER A 305 8.99 36.54 20.56
CA SER A 305 7.95 36.92 19.62
C SER A 305 6.73 36.01 19.61
N GLY A 306 6.87 34.74 19.99
CA GLY A 306 5.75 33.80 20.02
C GLY A 306 4.60 34.24 20.95
N ARG A 307 4.87 35.13 21.91
CA ARG A 307 3.84 35.70 22.78
C ARG A 307 2.99 36.81 22.13
N ALA A 308 3.55 37.59 21.22
CA ALA A 308 2.85 38.77 20.68
C ALA A 308 1.61 38.39 19.86
N ASP A 309 1.61 37.19 19.30
CA ASP A 309 0.51 36.65 18.51
C ASP A 309 -0.64 36.17 19.41
N PHE A 310 -0.29 35.52 20.52
CA PHE A 310 -1.23 35.05 21.54
C PHE A 310 -2.17 36.15 22.09
N ASP A 311 -1.65 37.37 22.29
CA ASP A 311 -2.43 38.48 22.86
C ASP A 311 -3.38 39.16 21.84
N ARG A 312 -3.26 38.85 20.54
CA ARG A 312 -3.86 39.64 19.46
C ARG A 312 -5.19 39.11 18.93
N VAL A 313 -5.42 37.81 19.02
CA VAL A 313 -6.56 37.15 18.39
C VAL A 313 -7.67 37.01 19.42
N GLY A 314 -8.87 37.49 19.08
CA GLY A 314 -10.08 37.27 19.89
C GLY A 314 -10.38 35.77 19.99
N ALA A 315 -11.13 35.35 21.02
CA ALA A 315 -11.36 33.96 21.44
C ALA A 315 -12.01 32.99 20.41
N ASP A 316 -12.09 33.34 19.14
CA ASP A 316 -12.55 32.46 18.06
C ASP A 316 -11.35 31.60 17.60
N LEU A 317 -11.05 30.59 18.42
CA LEU A 317 -9.89 29.69 18.38
C LEU A 317 -9.64 29.04 16.99
N GLU A 318 -8.75 29.65 16.20
CA GLU A 318 -8.02 28.98 15.14
C GLU A 318 -6.88 28.14 15.75
N ALA A 319 -6.47 27.05 15.09
CA ALA A 319 -5.59 26.00 15.62
C ALA A 319 -4.30 26.52 16.32
N PRO A 320 -3.70 25.76 17.26
CA PRO A 320 -2.57 26.25 18.06
C PRO A 320 -1.29 26.51 17.25
N TYR A 321 -1.18 25.99 16.03
CA TYR A 321 -0.11 26.32 15.11
C TYR A 321 -0.65 26.45 13.70
N VAL A 322 0.06 27.20 12.86
CA VAL A 322 -0.16 27.20 11.41
C VAL A 322 1.10 26.70 10.71
N LEU A 323 0.94 25.77 9.77
CA LEU A 323 2.03 25.23 8.96
C LEU A 323 1.93 25.76 7.53
N ASP A 324 2.96 26.46 7.08
CA ASP A 324 3.10 26.93 5.73
C ASP A 324 4.20 26.18 4.97
N ILE A 325 3.93 25.77 3.74
CA ILE A 325 4.89 25.08 2.88
C ILE A 325 5.30 25.97 1.70
N PHE A 326 6.60 26.06 1.46
CA PHE A 326 7.22 26.77 0.34
C PHE A 326 8.13 25.84 -0.47
N PRO A 327 8.22 25.96 -1.82
CA PRO A 327 7.51 26.95 -2.64
C PRO A 327 6.00 26.66 -2.73
N SER A 328 5.17 27.70 -2.88
CA SER A 328 3.71 27.54 -3.02
C SER A 328 3.34 27.17 -4.46
N PRO A 329 2.62 26.07 -4.72
CA PRO A 329 2.34 25.60 -6.09
C PRO A 329 1.28 26.44 -6.81
N LYS A 330 0.47 27.22 -6.09
CA LYS A 330 -0.72 27.84 -6.67
C LYS A 330 -0.45 29.05 -7.56
N SER A 331 0.81 29.45 -7.78
CA SER A 331 1.11 30.63 -8.60
C SER A 331 0.50 30.49 -10.00
N PRO A 332 -0.54 31.26 -10.36
CA PRO A 332 -1.27 31.13 -11.62
C PRO A 332 -0.38 31.46 -12.82
N LEU A 333 0.84 31.95 -12.57
CA LEU A 333 1.79 32.41 -13.57
C LEU A 333 2.82 31.35 -13.96
N ASN A 334 2.82 30.13 -13.40
CA ASN A 334 3.87 29.11 -13.61
C ASN A 334 5.30 29.64 -13.41
N MET A 335 5.47 30.81 -12.78
CA MET A 335 6.77 31.36 -12.46
C MET A 335 7.25 30.71 -11.18
N GLU A 336 8.05 29.68 -11.32
CA GLU A 336 8.88 29.16 -10.24
C GLU A 336 9.87 30.26 -9.85
N LEU A 337 9.50 31.07 -8.86
CA LEU A 337 10.44 31.99 -8.25
C LEU A 337 11.58 31.13 -7.67
N PRO A 338 12.84 31.40 -8.01
CA PRO A 338 13.96 30.63 -7.47
C PRO A 338 14.04 30.82 -5.95
N LEU A 339 14.38 29.73 -5.25
CA LEU A 339 14.70 29.79 -3.82
C LEU A 339 15.99 30.59 -3.60
N HIS A 340 16.20 31.03 -2.37
CA HIS A 340 17.44 31.65 -1.95
C HIS A 340 18.64 30.73 -2.29
N PRO A 341 19.77 31.24 -2.81
CA PRO A 341 20.89 30.39 -3.23
C PRO A 341 21.43 29.48 -2.12
N SER A 342 21.31 29.91 -0.86
CA SER A 342 21.69 29.09 0.30
C SER A 342 20.72 27.94 0.59
N LEU A 343 19.55 27.90 -0.02
CA LEU A 343 18.55 26.82 0.07
C LEU A 343 18.46 26.04 -1.24
N GLU A 344 19.06 26.53 -2.32
CA GLU A 344 18.95 25.94 -3.65
C GLU A 344 19.77 24.65 -3.77
N ARG A 345 19.13 23.60 -4.32
CA ARG A 345 19.76 22.32 -4.65
C ARG A 345 19.22 21.87 -6.01
N LEU A 346 20.10 21.29 -6.83
CA LEU A 346 19.74 20.81 -8.17
C LEU A 346 19.50 19.29 -8.22
N ASP A 347 19.94 18.57 -7.19
CA ASP A 347 19.94 17.11 -7.10
C ASP A 347 18.76 16.56 -6.26
N GLY A 348 17.78 17.40 -5.93
CA GLY A 348 16.61 17.02 -5.14
C GLY A 348 15.61 18.18 -5.02
N GLN A 349 14.40 17.87 -4.58
CA GLN A 349 13.35 18.85 -4.39
C GLN A 349 13.51 19.49 -3.01
N VAL A 350 13.55 20.82 -2.97
CA VAL A 350 13.64 21.56 -1.71
C VAL A 350 12.27 22.11 -1.34
N PHE A 351 11.89 21.92 -0.08
CA PHE A 351 10.76 22.61 0.50
C PHE A 351 11.07 23.12 1.90
N ILE A 352 10.41 24.20 2.29
CA ILE A 352 10.49 24.81 3.61
C ILE A 352 9.12 24.69 4.28
N ALA A 353 9.11 24.08 5.45
CA ALA A 353 7.98 24.05 6.36
C ALA A 353 8.16 25.16 7.41
N LEU A 354 7.40 26.24 7.28
CA LEU A 354 7.35 27.35 8.22
C LEU A 354 6.24 27.08 9.24
N LEU A 355 6.64 26.87 10.50
CA LEU A 355 5.73 26.67 11.61
C LEU A 355 5.52 28.01 12.33
N LEU A 356 4.26 28.41 12.47
CA LEU A 356 3.86 29.59 13.22
C LEU A 356 3.30 29.19 14.56
N ALA A 357 3.77 29.88 15.59
CA ALA A 357 3.45 29.64 16.99
C ALA A 357 1.99 29.98 17.35
N GLU A 358 1.38 30.98 16.72
CA GLU A 358 -0.02 31.40 16.93
C GLU A 358 -0.42 31.39 18.42
N HIS A 359 -1.21 30.40 18.87
CA HIS A 359 -1.73 30.28 20.24
C HIS A 359 -1.06 29.20 21.09
N ALA A 360 0.05 28.65 20.61
CA ALA A 360 0.72 27.57 21.29
C ALA A 360 1.26 28.00 22.65
N GLY A 361 1.23 27.05 23.59
CA GLY A 361 2.02 27.15 24.80
C GLY A 361 1.98 25.85 25.59
N TYR A 362 2.94 25.73 26.50
CA TYR A 362 3.38 24.46 27.03
C TYR A 362 3.51 24.52 28.55
N PHE A 363 3.20 23.40 29.21
CA PHE A 363 3.45 23.25 30.64
C PHE A 363 4.92 22.99 30.97
N PRO A 364 5.64 22.10 30.25
CA PRO A 364 7.08 22.03 30.40
C PRO A 364 7.78 23.03 29.46
N GLU A 365 8.99 23.42 29.85
CA GLU A 365 9.96 23.99 28.93
C GLU A 365 10.23 23.01 27.77
N ILE A 366 10.27 23.53 26.55
CA ILE A 366 10.51 22.75 25.34
C ILE A 366 11.85 23.18 24.75
N ASN A 367 12.81 22.25 24.71
CA ASN A 367 14.15 22.41 24.16
C ASN A 367 14.25 21.90 22.71
N ASP A 368 13.11 21.74 22.02
CA ASP A 368 13.05 21.35 20.62
C ASP A 368 13.28 22.59 19.73
N PRO A 369 14.15 22.53 18.71
CA PRO A 369 14.50 23.71 17.90
C PRO A 369 13.34 24.29 17.08
N LEU A 370 12.30 23.51 16.78
CA LEU A 370 11.12 23.98 16.04
C LEU A 370 10.01 24.45 16.99
N TYR A 371 9.90 23.82 18.15
CA TYR A 371 8.87 24.07 19.17
C TYR A 371 9.40 24.80 20.42
N ALA A 372 10.57 25.43 20.32
CA ALA A 372 11.32 25.99 21.44
C ALA A 372 10.43 26.92 22.27
N ALA A 373 10.37 26.67 23.57
CA ALA A 373 9.54 27.44 24.50
C ALA A 373 10.19 27.47 25.89
N HIS A 374 10.95 28.53 26.15
CA HIS A 374 11.69 28.74 27.38
C HIS A 374 11.13 29.98 28.12
N GLY A 375 10.58 30.95 27.39
CA GLY A 375 10.00 32.15 27.96
C GLY A 375 8.74 31.90 28.80
N PHE A 376 8.71 32.38 30.05
CA PHE A 376 7.52 32.36 30.89
C PHE A 376 6.68 33.64 30.70
N GLY A 377 5.35 33.50 30.70
CA GLY A 377 4.45 34.64 30.62
C GLY A 377 4.48 35.50 31.89
N LEU A 378 4.99 36.72 31.78
CA LEU A 378 4.76 37.79 32.76
C LEU A 378 3.50 38.57 32.36
N GLN A 379 2.34 38.33 32.98
CA GLN A 379 1.18 39.21 32.79
C GLN A 379 1.39 40.47 33.63
N ASN A 380 1.45 41.64 32.99
CA ASN A 380 1.65 42.94 33.65
C ASN A 380 2.93 43.03 34.50
N GLY A 381 4.02 42.36 34.10
CA GLY A 381 5.29 42.40 34.83
C GLY A 381 5.31 41.59 36.13
N SER A 382 4.17 41.03 36.55
CA SER A 382 4.09 40.01 37.60
C SER A 382 4.07 38.62 36.98
N ARG A 383 4.80 37.69 37.58
CA ARG A 383 4.63 36.25 37.31
C ARG A 383 3.17 35.92 37.60
N ILE A 384 2.48 35.27 36.65
CA ILE A 384 1.12 34.78 36.88
C ILE A 384 1.25 33.63 37.88
N GLU A 385 1.45 33.97 39.15
CA GLU A 385 1.39 32.98 40.20
C GLU A 385 -0.09 32.67 40.43
N SER A 386 -0.57 31.57 39.82
CA SER A 386 -1.91 31.05 40.04
C SER A 386 -2.04 30.69 41.52
N SER A 387 -2.51 31.66 42.30
CA SER A 387 -2.32 31.79 43.73
C SER A 387 -2.97 30.71 44.62
N GLN A 388 -3.57 29.64 44.08
CA GLN A 388 -4.29 28.66 44.91
C GLN A 388 -4.17 27.17 44.55
N SER A 389 -3.37 26.76 43.57
CA SER A 389 -3.14 25.32 43.33
C SER A 389 -1.81 25.09 42.64
N ASN A 390 -0.98 24.16 43.15
CA ASN A 390 0.27 23.65 42.57
C ASN A 390 0.49 24.12 41.13
N GLU A 391 1.27 25.19 41.04
CA GLU A 391 1.19 26.19 39.99
C GLU A 391 1.90 25.70 38.73
N TYR A 392 1.14 25.47 37.67
CA TYR A 392 1.70 25.14 36.37
C TYR A 392 2.32 26.40 35.76
N VAL A 393 3.65 26.41 35.62
CA VAL A 393 4.34 27.46 34.85
C VAL A 393 4.05 27.22 33.38
N PHE A 394 3.54 28.25 32.69
CA PHE A 394 3.23 28.18 31.27
C PHE A 394 4.36 28.84 30.45
N HIS A 395 4.89 28.09 29.49
CA HIS A 395 5.95 28.50 28.58
C HIS A 395 5.36 28.84 27.21
N PHE A 396 5.77 29.98 26.66
CA PHE A 396 5.36 30.42 25.33
C PHE A 396 6.46 30.10 24.32
N PRO A 397 6.10 29.85 23.04
CA PRO A 397 7.06 29.71 21.96
C PRO A 397 8.03 30.89 21.93
N ASP A 398 9.29 30.58 21.70
CA ASP A 398 10.33 31.58 21.72
C ASP A 398 10.21 32.55 20.53
N TYR A 399 9.82 32.00 19.39
CA TYR A 399 9.72 32.64 18.10
C TYR A 399 8.26 32.63 17.61
N GLU A 400 7.84 33.68 16.90
CA GLU A 400 6.57 33.69 16.16
C GLU A 400 6.59 32.65 15.04
N ALA A 401 7.73 32.51 14.36
CA ALA A 401 7.91 31.59 13.25
C ALA A 401 9.24 30.83 13.33
N THR A 402 9.18 29.51 13.28
CA THR A 402 10.33 28.62 13.12
C THR A 402 10.25 27.90 11.78
N ALA A 403 11.39 27.44 11.26
CA ALA A 403 11.42 26.83 9.94
C ALA A 403 12.21 25.52 9.92
N LEU A 404 11.68 24.55 9.19
CA LEU A 404 12.33 23.30 8.84
C LEU A 404 12.57 23.29 7.33
N GLY A 405 13.83 23.18 6.92
CA GLY A 405 14.18 22.96 5.53
C GLY A 405 14.33 21.47 5.26
N CYS A 406 13.67 20.97 4.22
CA CYS A 406 13.78 19.59 3.78
C CYS A 406 14.25 19.50 2.33
N PHE A 407 15.04 18.46 2.08
CA PHE A 407 15.60 18.12 0.78
C PHE A 407 15.21 16.68 0.44
N GLU A 408 14.31 16.55 -0.53
CA GLU A 408 13.64 15.32 -0.92
C GLU A 408 14.24 14.76 -2.21
N GLN A 409 14.44 13.44 -2.23
CA GLN A 409 15.04 12.75 -3.36
C GLN A 409 14.40 11.40 -3.58
N PHE A 410 14.39 11.00 -4.86
CA PHE A 410 13.84 9.75 -5.32
C PHE A 410 14.87 8.94 -6.09
N GLN A 411 14.78 7.62 -5.98
CA GLN A 411 15.57 6.68 -6.75
C GLN A 411 14.68 5.52 -7.19
N VAL A 412 14.82 5.11 -8.44
CA VAL A 412 14.13 3.95 -9.00
C VAL A 412 15.15 2.91 -9.39
N CYS A 413 14.97 1.69 -8.89
CA CYS A 413 15.79 0.53 -9.20
C CYS A 413 14.97 -0.47 -10.00
N VAL A 414 15.60 -1.09 -10.99
CA VAL A 414 15.01 -2.17 -11.79
C VAL A 414 15.86 -3.42 -11.59
N ASP A 415 15.24 -4.54 -11.23
CA ASP A 415 15.96 -5.77 -10.88
C ASP A 415 16.35 -6.60 -12.13
N LYS A 416 15.66 -6.44 -13.27
CA LYS A 416 15.83 -7.28 -14.46
C LYS A 416 15.91 -6.48 -15.76
N PRO A 417 16.74 -6.88 -16.73
CA PRO A 417 17.66 -8.04 -16.72
C PRO A 417 19.00 -7.79 -16.02
N ARG A 418 19.32 -6.55 -15.66
CA ARG A 418 20.48 -6.19 -14.83
C ARG A 418 19.99 -5.22 -13.76
N ALA A 419 20.33 -5.50 -12.50
CA ALA A 419 20.04 -4.59 -11.40
C ALA A 419 20.69 -3.22 -11.69
N SER A 420 19.87 -2.21 -11.93
CA SER A 420 20.32 -0.84 -12.16
C SER A 420 19.39 0.13 -11.45
N CYS A 421 19.98 1.11 -10.77
CA CYS A 421 19.24 2.19 -10.13
C CYS A 421 19.56 3.51 -10.82
N THR A 422 18.58 4.41 -10.86
CA THR A 422 18.83 5.81 -11.21
C THR A 422 19.65 6.48 -10.10
N GLU A 423 20.28 7.61 -10.43
CA GLU A 423 20.85 8.48 -9.40
C GLU A 423 19.71 9.10 -8.58
N TRP A 424 20.01 9.47 -7.33
CA TRP A 424 19.07 10.22 -6.50
C TRP A 424 18.81 11.59 -7.13
N GLY A 425 17.54 11.97 -7.27
CA GLY A 425 17.15 13.21 -7.94
C GLY A 425 15.84 13.84 -7.45
N PRO A 426 15.51 15.06 -7.94
CA PRO A 426 14.36 15.87 -7.50
C PRO A 426 13.01 15.36 -7.96
N ASP A 427 12.96 14.73 -9.13
CA ASP A 427 11.72 14.33 -9.76
C ASP A 427 11.98 13.17 -10.72
N TYR A 428 11.06 12.21 -10.72
CA TYR A 428 11.00 11.12 -11.66
C TYR A 428 10.82 11.60 -13.11
N GLN A 429 10.19 12.76 -13.37
CA GLN A 429 9.98 13.23 -14.75
C GLN A 429 11.27 13.40 -15.57
N ARG A 430 12.39 13.82 -14.96
CA ARG A 430 13.68 13.84 -15.67
C ARG A 430 14.24 12.44 -15.92
N GLN A 431 13.85 11.47 -15.10
CA GLN A 431 14.25 10.05 -15.20
C GLN A 431 13.34 9.24 -16.16
N ILE A 432 12.11 9.71 -16.44
CA ILE A 432 11.13 9.10 -17.37
C ILE A 432 11.67 8.97 -18.80
N ASN A 433 12.50 9.91 -19.24
CA ASN A 433 13.11 9.86 -20.57
C ASN A 433 14.00 8.61 -20.77
N PHE A 434 14.31 7.88 -19.70
CA PHE A 434 15.12 6.66 -19.73
C PHE A 434 14.31 5.37 -19.98
N TRP A 435 12.98 5.35 -19.77
CA TRP A 435 12.18 4.11 -19.77
C TRP A 435 10.98 4.15 -20.74
N ASP A 436 10.48 2.97 -21.13
CA ASP A 436 9.42 2.79 -22.15
C ASP A 436 8.06 3.36 -21.70
N HIS A 437 7.32 3.97 -22.64
CA HIS A 437 6.20 4.90 -22.38
C HIS A 437 5.05 4.35 -21.52
N SER A 438 4.83 3.03 -21.46
CA SER A 438 3.69 2.45 -20.77
C SER A 438 3.85 2.28 -19.26
N HIS A 439 5.08 2.18 -18.75
CA HIS A 439 5.33 2.08 -17.29
C HIS A 439 5.55 3.44 -16.63
N ASN A 440 5.83 4.46 -17.44
CA ASN A 440 6.19 5.80 -16.99
C ASN A 440 5.05 6.52 -16.27
N VAL A 441 3.80 6.30 -16.69
CA VAL A 441 2.62 7.01 -16.13
C VAL A 441 2.39 6.62 -14.67
N ILE A 442 2.39 5.32 -14.35
CA ILE A 442 2.15 4.85 -12.98
C ILE A 442 3.28 5.31 -12.05
N MET A 443 4.52 5.33 -12.55
CA MET A 443 5.67 5.72 -11.76
C MET A 443 5.75 7.23 -11.52
N SER A 444 5.38 8.07 -12.50
CA SER A 444 5.29 9.52 -12.28
C SER A 444 4.21 9.87 -11.28
N ASP A 445 3.08 9.18 -11.39
CA ASP A 445 1.97 9.37 -10.46
C ASP A 445 2.40 8.90 -9.05
N LEU A 446 3.25 7.87 -8.94
CA LEU A 446 3.73 7.36 -7.66
C LEU A 446 4.66 8.36 -7.00
N SER A 447 5.68 8.88 -7.70
CA SER A 447 6.58 9.88 -7.13
C SER A 447 5.83 11.13 -6.69
N TYR A 448 4.92 11.62 -7.54
CA TYR A 448 4.10 12.79 -7.23
C TYR A 448 3.20 12.55 -6.01
N ALA A 449 2.52 11.40 -5.95
CA ALA A 449 1.64 11.09 -4.81
C ALA A 449 2.42 10.86 -3.51
N THR A 450 3.64 10.31 -3.58
CA THR A 450 4.51 10.08 -2.40
C THR A 450 5.31 11.28 -1.95
N SER A 451 5.27 12.37 -2.73
CA SER A 451 6.02 13.59 -2.46
C SER A 451 5.57 14.15 -1.13
N LEU A 452 6.51 14.28 -0.20
CA LEU A 452 6.30 14.86 1.11
C LEU A 452 5.88 16.32 0.98
N ASN A 453 6.52 17.04 0.06
CA ASN A 453 6.16 18.41 -0.28
C ASN A 453 4.71 18.51 -0.75
N ASP A 454 4.28 17.67 -1.70
CA ASP A 454 2.93 17.73 -2.27
C ASP A 454 1.87 17.26 -1.27
N TYR A 455 2.15 16.21 -0.50
CA TYR A 455 1.31 15.81 0.63
C TYR A 455 1.09 16.97 1.62
N LEU A 456 2.16 17.61 2.11
CA LEU A 456 2.05 18.72 3.06
C LEU A 456 1.35 19.94 2.45
N ARG A 457 1.49 20.17 1.14
CA ARG A 457 0.77 21.23 0.42
C ARG A 457 -0.73 20.97 0.34
N ASP A 458 -1.15 19.74 0.12
CA ASP A 458 -2.57 19.39 -0.01
C ASP A 458 -3.32 19.42 1.33
N LEU A 459 -2.60 19.30 2.45
CA LEU A 459 -3.16 19.43 3.81
C LEU A 459 -3.53 20.88 4.20
N ARG A 460 -3.18 21.89 3.39
CA ARG A 460 -3.19 23.32 3.77
C ARG A 460 -4.50 23.95 4.28
N PRO A 461 -5.73 23.44 4.08
CA PRO A 461 -6.90 24.14 4.61
C PRO A 461 -7.08 24.01 6.13
N GLU A 462 -6.47 23.01 6.80
CA GLU A 462 -6.78 22.73 8.20
C GLU A 462 -5.52 22.39 9.01
N SER A 463 -5.04 23.35 9.78
CA SER A 463 -3.92 23.29 10.73
C SER A 463 -4.06 22.22 11.83
N ASN A 464 -5.19 21.53 11.93
CA ASN A 464 -5.49 20.47 12.91
C ASN A 464 -4.74 19.15 12.69
N LYS A 465 -3.76 19.12 11.76
CA LYS A 465 -3.12 17.89 11.28
C LYS A 465 -1.67 17.69 11.72
N LEU A 466 -1.13 18.53 12.59
CA LEU A 466 0.17 18.27 13.23
C LEU A 466 -0.01 17.32 14.42
N ILE A 467 0.89 16.36 14.65
CA ILE A 467 0.82 15.52 15.88
C ILE A 467 0.85 16.41 17.13
N SER A 468 1.66 17.48 17.13
CA SER A 468 1.74 18.46 18.20
C SER A 468 0.42 19.21 18.47
N THR A 469 -0.50 19.30 17.50
CA THR A 469 -1.83 19.91 17.75
C THR A 469 -2.76 18.98 18.53
N TRP A 470 -2.42 17.69 18.68
CA TRP A 470 -3.23 16.72 19.42
C TRP A 470 -3.17 16.86 20.93
N SER A 471 -2.09 17.44 21.47
CA SER A 471 -1.94 17.65 22.91
C SER A 471 -2.99 18.61 23.48
N HIS A 472 -3.61 19.45 22.65
CA HIS A 472 -4.56 20.48 23.08
C HIS A 472 -6.04 20.03 23.11
N LEU A 473 -6.42 19.02 22.32
CA LEU A 473 -7.83 18.56 22.25
C LEU A 473 -8.18 17.50 23.30
N SER A 474 -7.19 16.95 24.01
CA SER A 474 -7.46 16.10 25.16
C SER A 474 -7.69 16.97 26.39
N THR A 475 -8.91 16.97 26.91
CA THR A 475 -9.25 17.59 28.20
C THR A 475 -8.53 16.94 29.39
N SER A 476 -7.77 15.86 29.15
CA SER A 476 -6.90 15.24 30.15
C SER A 476 -5.45 15.63 29.89
N PRO A 477 -4.77 16.33 30.83
CA PRO A 477 -3.36 16.70 30.73
C PRO A 477 -2.36 15.52 30.67
N SER A 478 -2.84 14.27 30.53
CA SER A 478 -2.05 13.05 30.54
C SER A 478 -1.73 12.44 29.17
N ASP A 479 -2.40 12.83 28.07
CA ASP A 479 -2.57 11.85 26.96
C ASP A 479 -1.74 12.08 25.68
N VAL A 480 -1.08 13.21 25.46
CA VAL A 480 -0.04 13.33 24.41
C VAL A 480 1.04 14.30 24.88
N ALA A 481 2.11 13.77 25.48
CA ALA A 481 3.28 14.56 25.84
C ALA A 481 4.04 14.92 24.55
N ILE A 482 4.19 16.22 24.29
CA ILE A 482 5.17 16.72 23.31
C ILE A 482 6.55 16.31 23.80
N ASP A 483 7.34 15.71 22.91
CA ASP A 483 8.73 15.39 23.24
C ASP A 483 9.52 16.70 23.40
N GLN A 484 10.16 16.87 24.56
CA GLN A 484 10.82 18.12 24.91
C GLN A 484 12.05 18.41 24.06
N HIS A 485 12.59 17.44 23.32
CA HIS A 485 13.86 17.57 22.60
C HIS A 485 13.74 17.24 21.11
N GLU A 486 12.85 16.32 20.74
CA GLU A 486 12.84 15.68 19.41
C GLU A 486 11.45 15.61 18.77
N GLN A 487 10.52 16.45 19.19
CA GLN A 487 9.18 16.54 18.60
C GLN A 487 9.25 16.77 17.09
N TRP A 488 10.16 17.61 16.59
CA TRP A 488 10.31 17.86 15.16
C TRP A 488 10.71 16.60 14.38
N VAL A 489 11.52 15.72 14.96
CA VAL A 489 11.92 14.44 14.35
C VAL A 489 10.72 13.52 14.23
N ILE A 490 9.91 13.44 15.29
CA ILE A 490 8.66 12.65 15.31
C ILE A 490 7.71 13.16 14.24
N GLN A 491 7.61 14.48 14.06
CA GLN A 491 6.74 15.10 13.05
C GLN A 491 7.18 14.77 11.63
N VAL A 492 8.47 14.90 11.31
CA VAL A 492 8.99 14.56 9.98
C VAL A 492 8.77 13.08 9.67
N ARG A 493 9.00 12.19 10.63
CA ARG A 493 8.71 10.76 10.49
C ARG A 493 7.23 10.53 10.19
N ALA A 494 6.35 11.19 10.92
CA ALA A 494 4.91 11.05 10.74
C ALA A 494 4.45 11.58 9.38
N TRP A 495 4.98 12.70 8.92
CA TRP A 495 4.68 13.22 7.58
C TRP A 495 5.11 12.23 6.49
N MET A 496 6.30 11.62 6.62
CA MET A 496 6.77 10.60 5.69
C MET A 496 5.83 9.38 5.64
N GLU A 497 5.44 8.84 6.79
CA GLU A 497 4.54 7.69 6.82
C GLU A 497 3.11 8.03 6.37
N THR A 498 2.64 9.23 6.70
CA THR A 498 1.28 9.66 6.31
C THR A 498 1.21 10.00 4.82
N SER A 499 2.26 10.58 4.22
CA SER A 499 2.34 10.78 2.77
C SER A 499 2.27 9.46 1.98
N LEU A 500 2.94 8.41 2.47
CA LEU A 500 2.85 7.07 1.90
C LEU A 500 1.42 6.50 2.02
N LEU A 501 0.77 6.68 3.17
CA LEU A 501 -0.60 6.22 3.37
C LEU A 501 -1.59 7.03 2.51
N ASP A 502 -1.35 8.33 2.32
CA ASP A 502 -2.19 9.20 1.50
C ASP A 502 -2.03 8.81 0.03
N THR A 503 -0.80 8.51 -0.41
CA THR A 503 -0.55 7.90 -1.71
C THR A 503 -1.42 6.66 -1.91
N ARG A 504 -1.39 5.71 -0.94
CA ARG A 504 -2.20 4.48 -1.02
C ARG A 504 -3.70 4.81 -1.15
N ALA A 505 -4.21 5.73 -0.34
CA ALA A 505 -5.59 6.16 -0.37
C ALA A 505 -5.97 6.84 -1.69
N THR A 506 -5.11 7.71 -2.20
CA THR A 506 -5.27 8.40 -3.48
C THR A 506 -5.26 7.41 -4.63
N TYR A 507 -4.36 6.43 -4.66
CA TYR A 507 -4.38 5.36 -5.66
C TYR A 507 -5.62 4.49 -5.59
N PHE A 508 -6.07 4.19 -4.37
CA PHE A 508 -7.34 3.51 -4.13
C PHE A 508 -8.51 4.27 -4.77
N GLN A 509 -8.49 5.61 -4.72
CA GLN A 509 -9.50 6.47 -5.33
C GLN A 509 -9.30 6.64 -6.85
N LEU A 510 -8.09 6.90 -7.34
CA LEU A 510 -7.78 7.20 -8.75
C LEU A 510 -7.93 5.98 -9.66
N LEU A 511 -7.49 4.80 -9.22
CA LEU A 511 -7.63 3.56 -9.99
C LEU A 511 -9.09 3.13 -10.16
N ARG A 512 -10.04 3.79 -9.47
CA ARG A 512 -11.47 3.67 -9.73
C ARG A 512 -11.87 4.15 -11.13
N PHE A 513 -11.08 5.03 -11.77
CA PHE A 513 -11.57 5.79 -12.90
C PHE A 513 -11.16 5.31 -14.30
N ASP A 514 -10.01 4.66 -14.55
CA ASP A 514 -9.72 4.18 -15.93
C ASP A 514 -8.55 3.21 -16.17
N SER A 515 -7.82 2.75 -15.13
CA SER A 515 -6.61 1.94 -15.35
C SER A 515 -6.86 0.43 -15.23
N PRO A 516 -6.25 -0.44 -16.08
CA PRO A 516 -6.34 -1.89 -15.98
C PRO A 516 -5.59 -2.51 -14.79
N THR A 517 -5.15 -1.70 -13.84
CA THR A 517 -4.29 -2.10 -12.74
C THR A 517 -5.13 -2.71 -11.62
N LEU A 518 -4.73 -3.90 -11.14
CA LEU A 518 -5.43 -4.61 -10.07
C LEU A 518 -5.05 -3.97 -8.73
N LEU A 519 -6.04 -3.44 -8.02
CA LEU A 519 -5.85 -2.87 -6.69
C LEU A 519 -6.16 -3.90 -5.61
N LEU A 520 -5.30 -3.95 -4.59
CA LEU A 520 -5.35 -4.87 -3.47
C LEU A 520 -6.02 -4.21 -2.27
N PHE A 521 -7.02 -4.87 -1.68
CA PHE A 521 -7.68 -4.46 -0.44
C PHE A 521 -8.22 -5.68 0.30
N ASN A 522 -8.41 -5.63 1.60
CA ASN A 522 -8.99 -6.76 2.33
C ASN A 522 -10.52 -6.67 2.33
N ASP A 523 -11.24 -7.76 2.05
CA ASP A 523 -12.71 -7.81 2.11
C ASP A 523 -13.16 -9.16 2.64
N VAL A 524 -14.00 -9.14 3.68
CA VAL A 524 -14.51 -10.35 4.35
C VAL A 524 -15.54 -11.10 3.50
N ASP A 525 -16.14 -10.45 2.50
CA ASP A 525 -17.14 -11.06 1.62
C ASP A 525 -16.54 -11.91 0.49
N TYR A 526 -15.20 -11.96 0.42
CA TYR A 526 -14.45 -12.66 -0.63
C TYR A 526 -13.47 -13.64 -0.03
N THR A 527 -13.23 -14.71 -0.77
CA THR A 527 -12.25 -15.73 -0.41
C THR A 527 -11.31 -15.91 -1.59
N ASN A 528 -10.03 -15.80 -1.28
CA ASN A 528 -8.95 -16.10 -2.19
C ASN A 528 -8.54 -17.56 -2.03
N ILE A 529 -8.37 -18.24 -3.15
CA ILE A 529 -7.91 -19.63 -3.20
C ILE A 529 -6.64 -19.68 -4.05
N GLU A 530 -5.58 -20.26 -3.53
CA GLU A 530 -4.36 -20.51 -4.30
C GLU A 530 -4.65 -21.54 -5.40
N PHE A 531 -4.70 -21.07 -6.64
CA PHE A 531 -5.28 -21.80 -7.75
C PHE A 531 -4.41 -22.99 -8.18
N THR A 532 -3.08 -22.87 -8.11
CA THR A 532 -2.19 -23.96 -8.53
C THR A 532 -2.24 -25.12 -7.54
N GLY A 533 -2.22 -24.83 -6.25
CA GLY A 533 -2.45 -25.77 -5.16
C GLY A 533 -3.81 -26.43 -5.29
N PHE A 534 -4.87 -25.65 -5.52
CA PHE A 534 -6.22 -26.17 -5.69
C PHE A 534 -6.30 -27.15 -6.87
N ALA A 535 -5.78 -26.76 -8.03
CA ALA A 535 -5.74 -27.61 -9.22
C ALA A 535 -4.88 -28.87 -9.01
N SER A 536 -3.74 -28.76 -8.32
CA SER A 536 -2.85 -29.88 -8.05
C SER A 536 -3.49 -30.91 -7.13
N ILE A 537 -4.16 -30.47 -6.07
CA ILE A 537 -4.87 -31.33 -5.12
C ILE A 537 -6.06 -32.01 -5.80
N ILE A 538 -6.90 -31.28 -6.55
CA ILE A 538 -8.00 -31.88 -7.30
C ILE A 538 -7.49 -32.96 -8.26
N SER A 539 -6.40 -32.68 -8.97
CA SER A 539 -5.78 -33.64 -9.89
C SER A 539 -5.30 -34.90 -9.15
N ALA A 540 -4.70 -34.76 -7.97
CA ALA A 540 -4.27 -35.89 -7.14
C ALA A 540 -5.47 -36.72 -6.64
N LEU A 541 -6.52 -36.08 -6.13
CA LEU A 541 -7.74 -36.75 -5.66
C LEU A 541 -8.44 -37.51 -6.79
N LEU A 542 -8.59 -36.89 -7.97
CA LEU A 542 -9.15 -37.54 -9.15
C LEU A 542 -8.30 -38.71 -9.63
N LEU A 543 -6.97 -38.60 -9.58
CA LEU A 543 -6.08 -39.70 -9.92
C LEU A 543 -6.28 -40.89 -8.98
N LEU A 544 -6.39 -40.67 -7.66
CA LEU A 544 -6.70 -41.72 -6.69
C LEU A 544 -8.05 -42.38 -6.98
N CYS A 545 -9.06 -41.60 -7.35
CA CYS A 545 -10.35 -42.12 -7.75
C CYS A 545 -10.23 -43.00 -9.01
N LEU A 546 -9.53 -42.53 -10.05
CA LEU A 546 -9.28 -43.29 -11.27
C LEU A 546 -8.53 -44.60 -11.02
N LEU A 547 -7.51 -44.58 -10.15
CA LEU A 547 -6.76 -45.77 -9.76
C LEU A 547 -7.66 -46.79 -9.06
N SER A 548 -8.64 -46.35 -8.26
CA SER A 548 -9.61 -47.26 -7.62
C SER A 548 -10.51 -47.98 -8.63
N PHE A 549 -10.84 -47.33 -9.75
CA PHE A 549 -11.57 -47.96 -10.85
C PHE A 549 -10.68 -48.81 -11.76
N ALA A 550 -9.38 -48.55 -11.76
CA ALA A 550 -8.42 -49.28 -12.57
C ALA A 550 -8.36 -50.76 -12.20
N GLU A 551 -8.86 -51.18 -11.04
CA GLU A 551 -8.93 -52.57 -10.65
C GLU A 551 -10.09 -53.32 -11.34
N SER A 552 -11.24 -52.65 -11.52
CA SER A 552 -12.29 -53.11 -12.43
C SER A 552 -11.77 -53.18 -13.87
N ILE A 553 -10.94 -52.21 -14.27
CA ILE A 553 -10.24 -52.23 -15.56
C ILE A 553 -9.18 -53.35 -15.59
N GLN A 554 -8.49 -53.69 -14.49
CA GLN A 554 -7.54 -54.79 -14.44
C GLN A 554 -8.23 -56.14 -14.53
N GLN A 555 -9.40 -56.34 -13.93
CA GLN A 555 -10.20 -57.55 -14.16
C GLN A 555 -10.65 -57.62 -15.63
N TYR A 556 -11.09 -56.51 -16.23
CA TYR A 556 -11.41 -56.41 -17.66
C TYR A 556 -10.18 -56.65 -18.57
N CYS A 557 -8.99 -56.16 -18.17
CA CYS A 557 -7.72 -56.33 -18.87
C CYS A 557 -7.10 -57.72 -18.65
N ARG A 558 -7.38 -58.38 -17.52
CA ARG A 558 -7.05 -59.79 -17.27
C ARG A 558 -7.94 -60.71 -18.10
N TRP A 559 -9.19 -60.32 -18.33
CA TRP A 559 -10.08 -60.96 -19.30
C TRP A 559 -9.61 -60.74 -20.74
N LEU A 560 -9.12 -59.54 -21.09
CA LEU A 560 -8.46 -59.23 -22.37
C LEU A 560 -7.01 -59.75 -22.50
N LYS A 561 -6.44 -60.39 -21.47
CA LYS A 561 -5.01 -60.76 -21.40
C LYS A 561 -4.51 -61.68 -22.51
N PRO A 562 -5.32 -62.59 -23.10
CA PRO A 562 -4.91 -63.29 -24.31
C PRO A 562 -4.67 -62.37 -25.53
N ARG A 563 -5.23 -61.15 -25.52
CA ARG A 563 -5.11 -60.13 -26.57
C ARG A 563 -4.29 -58.89 -26.16
N ALA A 564 -3.93 -58.75 -24.88
CA ALA A 564 -3.43 -57.49 -24.28
C ALA A 564 -1.93 -57.19 -24.48
N LYS A 565 -1.12 -58.11 -25.03
CA LYS A 565 0.31 -57.83 -25.28
C LYS A 565 0.51 -56.66 -26.25
N LYS A 566 -0.45 -56.42 -27.15
CA LYS A 566 -0.49 -55.22 -28.00
C LYS A 566 -1.02 -53.99 -27.26
N ILE A 567 -2.07 -54.14 -26.45
CA ILE A 567 -2.76 -53.01 -25.78
C ILE A 567 -1.92 -52.41 -24.64
N TYR A 568 -1.08 -53.17 -23.94
CA TYR A 568 -0.28 -52.64 -22.83
C TYR A 568 0.82 -51.67 -23.28
N ILE A 569 1.40 -51.90 -24.47
CA ILE A 569 2.33 -50.97 -25.12
C ILE A 569 1.58 -49.70 -25.53
N TYR A 570 0.38 -49.83 -26.12
CA TYR A 570 -0.46 -48.68 -26.45
C TYR A 570 -1.03 -47.96 -25.23
N GLY A 571 -1.24 -48.62 -24.09
CA GLY A 571 -1.76 -48.03 -22.85
C GLY A 571 -0.70 -47.25 -22.09
N ALA A 572 0.54 -47.74 -22.06
CA ALA A 572 1.68 -46.98 -21.54
C ALA A 572 2.00 -45.79 -22.46
N LEU A 573 1.96 -45.98 -23.78
CA LEU A 573 2.01 -44.87 -24.74
C LEU A 573 0.82 -43.92 -24.58
N PHE A 574 -0.39 -44.40 -24.32
CA PHE A 574 -1.58 -43.56 -24.11
C PHE A 574 -1.52 -42.81 -22.77
N CYS A 575 -0.91 -43.35 -21.72
CA CYS A 575 -0.69 -42.61 -20.48
C CYS A 575 0.41 -41.56 -20.64
N VAL A 576 1.51 -41.87 -21.34
CA VAL A 576 2.54 -40.87 -21.68
C VAL A 576 2.00 -39.82 -22.64
N GLU A 577 1.19 -40.22 -23.62
CA GLU A 577 0.51 -39.37 -24.59
C GLU A 577 -0.64 -38.61 -23.92
N LYS A 578 -1.32 -39.13 -22.89
CA LYS A 578 -2.35 -38.40 -22.11
C LYS A 578 -1.73 -37.45 -21.10
N VAL A 579 -0.59 -37.77 -20.49
CA VAL A 579 0.19 -36.80 -19.71
C VAL A 579 0.76 -35.73 -20.65
N ALA A 580 1.20 -36.08 -21.85
CA ALA A 580 1.58 -35.14 -22.89
C ALA A 580 0.38 -34.36 -23.46
N VAL A 581 -0.82 -34.94 -23.51
CA VAL A 581 -2.06 -34.30 -23.96
C VAL A 581 -2.67 -33.46 -22.84
N ILE A 582 -2.48 -33.76 -21.56
CA ILE A 582 -2.84 -32.90 -20.43
C ILE A 582 -1.84 -31.74 -20.34
N SER A 583 -0.54 -32.01 -20.55
CA SER A 583 0.49 -30.98 -20.73
C SER A 583 0.20 -30.12 -21.98
N SER A 584 -0.24 -30.73 -23.07
CA SER A 584 -0.60 -30.06 -24.33
C SER A 584 -1.94 -29.35 -24.22
N LEU A 585 -2.93 -29.86 -23.51
CA LEU A 585 -4.22 -29.22 -23.24
C LEU A 585 -4.04 -28.08 -22.27
N SER A 586 -3.16 -28.20 -21.28
CA SER A 586 -2.69 -27.09 -20.45
C SER A 586 -2.04 -26.02 -21.34
N LYS A 587 -1.07 -26.39 -22.19
CA LYS A 587 -0.43 -25.46 -23.15
C LYS A 587 -1.40 -24.90 -24.18
N THR A 588 -2.40 -25.66 -24.62
CA THR A 588 -3.39 -25.28 -25.65
C THR A 588 -4.49 -24.44 -25.03
N CYS A 589 -4.89 -24.69 -23.80
CA CYS A 589 -5.77 -23.85 -23.00
C CYS A 589 -5.07 -22.52 -22.70
N MET A 590 -3.80 -22.54 -22.32
CA MET A 590 -2.97 -21.34 -22.16
C MET A 590 -2.77 -20.57 -23.48
N ARG A 591 -2.59 -21.27 -24.63
CA ARG A 591 -2.55 -20.63 -25.96
C ARG A 591 -3.92 -20.13 -26.41
N ALA A 592 -5.01 -20.81 -26.08
CA ALA A 592 -6.37 -20.40 -26.38
C ALA A 592 -6.74 -19.16 -25.57
N LEU A 593 -6.40 -19.12 -24.27
CA LEU A 593 -6.46 -17.92 -23.42
C LEU A 593 -5.58 -16.79 -23.98
N GLY A 594 -4.37 -17.10 -24.43
CA GLY A 594 -3.48 -16.13 -25.09
C GLY A 594 -4.06 -15.58 -26.41
N ASN A 595 -4.67 -16.44 -27.25
CA ASN A 595 -5.32 -16.05 -28.49
C ASN A 595 -6.64 -15.32 -28.26
N TYR A 596 -7.38 -15.67 -27.21
CA TYR A 596 -8.58 -14.96 -26.78
C TYR A 596 -8.21 -13.56 -26.28
N ARG A 597 -7.16 -13.44 -25.47
CA ARG A 597 -6.56 -12.15 -25.08
C ARG A 597 -6.12 -11.34 -26.30
N ARG A 598 -5.46 -11.96 -27.29
CA ARG A 598 -5.01 -11.28 -28.51
C ARG A 598 -6.18 -10.82 -29.40
N ARG A 599 -7.24 -11.63 -29.54
CA ARG A 599 -8.47 -11.25 -30.25
C ARG A 599 -9.25 -10.17 -29.52
N PHE A 600 -9.29 -10.23 -28.20
CA PHE A 600 -9.89 -9.20 -27.36
C PHE A 600 -9.15 -7.87 -27.52
N LEU A 601 -7.81 -7.88 -27.46
CA LEU A 601 -6.97 -6.70 -27.70
C LEU A 601 -7.13 -6.15 -29.13
N ASN A 602 -7.18 -7.02 -30.15
CA ASN A 602 -7.41 -6.58 -31.53
C ASN A 602 -8.82 -6.00 -31.73
N ARG A 603 -9.86 -6.56 -31.08
CA ARG A 603 -11.20 -5.95 -31.11
C ARG A 603 -11.24 -4.61 -30.38
N PHE A 604 -10.50 -4.48 -29.29
CA PHE A 604 -10.37 -3.23 -28.54
C PHE A 604 -9.60 -2.15 -29.33
N GLN A 605 -8.56 -2.53 -30.07
CA GLN A 605 -7.86 -1.64 -30.99
C GLN A 605 -8.71 -1.26 -32.21
N ASN A 606 -9.47 -2.22 -32.78
CA ASN A 606 -10.36 -1.95 -33.91
C ASN A 606 -11.57 -1.08 -33.50
N SER A 607 -12.10 -1.20 -32.28
CA SER A 607 -13.16 -0.30 -31.79
C SER A 607 -12.64 1.11 -31.51
N LYS A 608 -11.35 1.27 -31.19
CA LYS A 608 -10.68 2.59 -31.21
C LYS A 608 -10.49 3.13 -32.64
N GLY A 609 -10.31 2.26 -33.63
CA GLY A 609 -10.21 2.64 -35.05
C GLY A 609 -11.52 3.14 -35.65
N GLU A 610 -12.67 2.59 -35.25
CA GLU A 610 -13.99 3.07 -35.71
C GLU A 610 -14.39 4.44 -35.14
N ASN A 611 -13.83 4.86 -33.99
CA ASN A 611 -13.98 6.21 -33.48
C ASN A 611 -12.92 7.21 -34.01
N GLN A 612 -11.91 6.77 -34.75
CA GLN A 612 -10.93 7.68 -35.37
C GLN A 612 -11.42 8.25 -36.71
N SER A 613 -12.40 7.63 -37.37
CA SER A 613 -12.97 8.16 -38.63
C SER A 613 -13.92 9.34 -38.39
N SER A 614 -14.53 9.48 -37.21
CA SER A 614 -15.29 10.69 -36.84
C SER A 614 -14.37 11.84 -36.38
N ILE A 615 -13.24 11.53 -35.72
CA ILE A 615 -12.24 12.54 -35.28
C ILE A 615 -11.40 13.09 -36.45
N ARG A 616 -11.30 12.35 -37.57
CA ARG A 616 -10.59 12.83 -38.78
C ARG A 616 -11.31 13.95 -39.52
N LEU A 617 -12.61 14.13 -39.31
CA LEU A 617 -13.37 15.25 -39.90
C LEU A 617 -13.19 16.54 -39.09
N GLU A 618 -13.08 16.47 -37.76
CA GLU A 618 -12.85 17.66 -36.90
C GLU A 618 -11.40 18.17 -36.92
N THR A 619 -10.41 17.30 -37.12
CA THR A 619 -8.99 17.72 -37.21
C THR A 619 -8.60 18.42 -38.51
N SER A 620 -9.48 18.42 -39.53
CA SER A 620 -9.27 19.17 -40.78
C SER A 620 -9.76 20.63 -40.71
N ALA A 621 -10.61 20.95 -39.72
CA ALA A 621 -11.07 22.32 -39.45
C ALA A 621 -10.07 23.12 -38.60
N TRP A 622 -9.22 22.46 -37.82
CA TRP A 622 -8.24 23.11 -36.93
C TRP A 622 -6.91 23.48 -37.61
N ARG A 623 -6.63 22.97 -38.81
CA ARG A 623 -5.36 23.24 -39.53
C ARG A 623 -5.37 24.54 -40.35
N ARG A 624 -6.37 25.42 -40.16
CA ARG A 624 -6.51 26.69 -40.90
C ARG A 624 -6.31 27.96 -40.07
N GLN A 625 -5.90 27.84 -38.81
CA GLN A 625 -5.54 29.00 -37.97
C GLN A 625 -4.25 28.72 -37.20
N GLN A 626 -3.11 28.92 -37.84
CA GLN A 626 -1.87 29.31 -37.18
C GLN A 626 -1.20 30.39 -38.03
N PRO A 627 -0.86 31.56 -37.47
CA PRO A 627 -0.05 32.56 -38.14
C PRO A 627 1.42 32.14 -38.11
N ASP A 628 2.10 32.33 -39.25
CA ASP A 628 3.52 32.11 -39.44
C ASP A 628 4.35 32.98 -38.48
N LEU A 629 5.04 32.34 -37.53
CA LEU A 629 6.13 32.94 -36.77
C LEU A 629 7.46 32.52 -37.40
N LEU A 630 7.98 33.42 -38.23
CA LEU A 630 9.34 33.41 -38.76
C LEU A 630 10.34 33.55 -37.60
N PHE A 631 11.10 32.48 -37.32
CA PHE A 631 12.34 32.58 -36.54
C PHE A 631 13.53 32.64 -37.51
N ASN A 632 14.24 33.76 -37.43
CA ASN A 632 15.46 34.06 -38.16
C ASN A 632 16.65 33.69 -37.25
N PRO A 633 17.58 32.80 -37.64
CA PRO A 633 18.79 32.55 -36.86
C PRO A 633 19.95 33.36 -37.46
N SER A 634 20.34 34.43 -36.79
CA SER A 634 21.64 35.07 -36.98
C SER A 634 22.25 35.38 -35.63
N ASP A 635 23.57 35.17 -35.58
CA ASP A 635 24.53 35.46 -34.51
C ASP A 635 24.74 34.28 -33.55
N GLY A 636 25.94 33.74 -33.36
CA GLY A 636 27.28 34.15 -33.79
C GLY A 636 28.25 33.46 -32.83
N ILE A 637 29.05 32.54 -33.36
CA ILE A 637 30.13 31.86 -32.63
C ILE A 637 31.35 32.77 -32.70
N GLU A 638 31.91 33.16 -31.55
CA GLU A 638 33.33 33.50 -31.43
C GLU A 638 33.91 32.90 -30.14
N ILE A 639 35.18 32.52 -30.26
CA ILE A 639 36.03 31.71 -29.38
C ILE A 639 36.41 32.44 -28.11
#